data_AF-A0A2E1H2P1-F1
#
_entry.id   AF-A0A2E1H2P1-F1
#
_cell.length_a   1.000
_cell.length_b   1.000
_cell.length_c   1.000
_cell.angle_alpha   90.00
_cell.angle_beta   90.00
_cell.angle_gamma   90.00
#
_symmetry.space_group_name_H-M   'P 1'
#
loop_
_entity.id
_entity.type
_entity.pdbx_description
1 polymer ?
#
loop_
_entity_poly.entity_id
_entity_poly.type
_entity_poly.pdbx_seq_one_letter_code
_entity_poly.pdbx_strand_id
1 'polypeptide(L)'
;MSFIRVSSSLVLGAVLFFTPVTQISAQEDSNLFEQGMVAFHNGNFDLAQSKFREVLSENPSNADALLLLHQSQDALLELLIAGGEFEVFAREILASARAEGRTAMRDTDAAAKAAEGCFSGSYQDRAKAIFALHQNYGPFAAVPLVHALGDSNESRRLAAVYALSRMGANVVMPLMTAARSSNTEVRLGALHALNVLNDNRASALISDLAANDTDGSVRALASEMLQSGASPSSQLIAQAWSFFNNDANGLSSIENHGAMFSIDGRNLVAYNVPQSLVAAEWAKRLMLRADELGTDTSAALAVIYASEVAILSGIDGGEEQAAAQRNALLTLSTASINSGLEQAVANNMIAAAQQLISVLDGAGNSDWSGLYNAMDSSVPMISHSAAVALSNRGQYGAAVVQNLAAAVRLESKRIVHIIDGDSARANSMQMAFADMGVSAIVSNDGASGLVNMHLAANVDAFVIAEVLPDLYASRVSKSIKADPRFSDVSVYILGENAVTAIDVIDGFGDLSSARQAYADMAAAAATALLHPAHADAANSAVSSLIGALNRQDSVAVPSARALGFAGASSDVADALLDVLGDTGRSSEVRVASANALSNIFAGTGIAADAAYFQSAMTEGDVALSEACARAIGVMSAGHISAAVSL
;
A
#
# COMPACT_ATOMS: atom_id res chain seq x y z
N MET A 1 32.49 -17.01 23.98
CA MET A 1 31.43 -17.49 24.90
C MET A 1 30.25 -16.54 24.82
N SER A 2 29.23 -16.89 24.03
CA SER A 2 27.82 -16.62 24.33
C SER A 2 27.00 -17.36 23.28
N PHE A 3 26.06 -18.15 23.76
CA PHE A 3 25.26 -19.12 23.02
C PHE A 3 24.11 -18.42 22.30
N ILE A 4 23.97 -18.60 21.00
CA ILE A 4 22.69 -18.40 20.31
C ILE A 4 21.94 -19.72 20.41
N ARG A 5 20.93 -19.76 21.28
CA ARG A 5 19.95 -20.83 21.36
C ARG A 5 19.04 -20.73 20.13
N VAL A 6 19.13 -21.71 19.25
CA VAL A 6 18.11 -21.99 18.24
C VAL A 6 16.91 -22.59 18.97
N SER A 7 15.81 -21.85 19.05
CA SER A 7 14.53 -22.35 19.53
C SER A 7 13.90 -23.24 18.45
N SER A 8 13.85 -24.54 18.75
CA SER A 8 13.13 -25.55 17.98
C SER A 8 11.64 -25.23 17.93
N SER A 9 11.13 -24.85 16.75
CA SER A 9 9.70 -24.73 16.49
C SER A 9 9.09 -26.12 16.37
N LEU A 10 8.07 -26.39 17.19
CA LEU A 10 7.28 -27.62 17.15
C LEU A 10 6.67 -27.84 15.76
N VAL A 11 6.91 -29.03 15.20
CA VAL A 11 6.19 -29.57 14.05
C VAL A 11 4.76 -29.87 14.51
N LEU A 12 3.83 -28.96 14.23
CA LEU A 12 2.40 -29.23 14.35
C LEU A 12 1.98 -29.98 13.07
N GLY A 13 1.82 -31.30 13.18
CA GLY A 13 1.36 -32.15 12.09
C GLY A 13 -0.06 -31.76 11.66
N ALA A 14 -0.17 -31.02 10.56
CA ALA A 14 -1.43 -30.88 9.84
C ALA A 14 -1.75 -32.24 9.19
N VAL A 15 -2.74 -32.93 9.76
CA VAL A 15 -3.37 -34.09 9.13
C VAL A 15 -4.10 -33.57 7.88
N LEU A 16 -3.47 -33.73 6.72
CA LEU A 16 -4.09 -33.53 5.42
C LEU A 16 -5.20 -34.57 5.25
N PHE A 17 -6.44 -34.14 5.44
CA PHE A 17 -7.58 -34.85 4.86
C PHE A 17 -7.45 -34.72 3.34
N PHE A 18 -7.04 -35.81 2.68
CA PHE A 18 -7.23 -35.97 1.24
C PHE A 18 -8.73 -35.99 0.98
N THR A 19 -9.30 -34.84 0.62
CA THR A 19 -10.50 -34.83 -0.21
C THR A 19 -10.09 -35.33 -1.60
N PRO A 20 -10.81 -36.28 -2.21
CA PRO A 20 -10.54 -36.65 -3.58
C PRO A 20 -10.72 -35.39 -4.44
N VAL A 21 -9.68 -35.03 -5.18
CA VAL A 21 -9.77 -34.04 -6.26
C VAL A 21 -10.90 -34.50 -7.16
N THR A 22 -12.02 -33.77 -7.15
CA THR A 22 -13.08 -33.91 -8.12
C THR A 22 -12.51 -33.48 -9.47
N GLN A 23 -12.04 -34.46 -10.24
CA GLN A 23 -11.45 -34.30 -11.56
C GLN A 23 -12.51 -34.01 -12.64
N ILE A 24 -13.56 -33.23 -12.31
CA ILE A 24 -14.80 -33.12 -13.10
C ILE A 24 -15.05 -31.71 -13.70
N SER A 25 -14.35 -30.63 -13.32
CA SER A 25 -14.65 -29.29 -13.89
C SER A 25 -14.01 -29.01 -15.25
N ALA A 26 -12.79 -29.48 -15.52
CA ALA A 26 -12.03 -29.07 -16.72
C ALA A 26 -12.64 -29.49 -18.07
N GLN A 27 -13.62 -30.41 -18.07
CA GLN A 27 -14.22 -30.94 -19.30
C GLN A 27 -15.49 -30.20 -19.74
N GLU A 28 -16.17 -29.48 -18.82
CA GLU A 28 -17.34 -28.64 -19.15
C GLU A 28 -16.93 -27.23 -19.61
N ASP A 29 -15.92 -26.61 -18.98
CA ASP A 29 -15.42 -25.27 -19.34
C ASP A 29 -14.83 -25.23 -20.77
N SER A 30 -14.15 -26.33 -21.18
CA SER A 30 -13.64 -26.53 -22.54
C SER A 30 -14.74 -26.46 -23.60
N ASN A 31 -15.98 -26.81 -23.23
CA ASN A 31 -17.12 -26.80 -24.14
C ASN A 31 -17.66 -25.38 -24.36
N LEU A 32 -17.65 -24.51 -23.34
CA LEU A 32 -18.12 -23.14 -23.47
C LEU A 32 -17.17 -22.26 -24.27
N PHE A 33 -15.86 -22.40 -24.06
CA PHE A 33 -14.86 -21.69 -24.87
C PHE A 33 -14.92 -22.14 -26.33
N GLU A 34 -15.01 -23.44 -26.61
CA GLU A 34 -15.19 -23.96 -27.96
C GLU A 34 -16.50 -23.48 -28.61
N GLN A 35 -17.62 -23.48 -27.87
CA GLN A 35 -18.88 -22.92 -28.36
C GLN A 35 -18.77 -21.43 -28.71
N GLY A 36 -18.06 -20.66 -27.87
CA GLY A 36 -17.75 -19.26 -28.13
C GLY A 36 -16.92 -19.08 -29.39
N MET A 37 -15.88 -19.89 -29.59
CA MET A 37 -15.04 -19.87 -30.78
C MET A 37 -15.80 -20.30 -32.05
N VAL A 38 -16.67 -21.31 -31.96
CA VAL A 38 -17.53 -21.73 -33.08
C VAL A 38 -18.50 -20.60 -33.44
N ALA A 39 -19.11 -19.93 -32.47
CA ALA A 39 -19.97 -18.77 -32.71
C ALA A 39 -19.19 -17.61 -33.35
N PHE A 40 -17.96 -17.37 -32.86
CA PHE A 40 -17.05 -16.36 -33.37
C PHE A 40 -16.68 -16.60 -34.84
N HIS A 41 -16.27 -17.82 -35.19
CA HIS A 41 -15.94 -18.20 -36.57
C HIS A 41 -17.16 -18.21 -37.50
N ASN A 42 -18.36 -18.45 -36.97
CA ASN A 42 -19.61 -18.35 -37.72
C ASN A 42 -20.14 -16.91 -37.87
N GLY A 43 -19.42 -15.91 -37.35
CA GLY A 43 -19.82 -14.50 -37.40
C GLY A 43 -20.98 -14.12 -36.47
N ASN A 44 -21.36 -15.01 -35.54
CA ASN A 44 -22.36 -14.73 -34.52
C ASN A 44 -21.69 -14.14 -33.27
N PHE A 45 -21.28 -12.88 -33.39
CA PHE A 45 -20.47 -12.21 -32.38
C PHE A 45 -21.19 -12.00 -31.05
N ASP A 46 -22.51 -11.76 -31.06
CA ASP A 46 -23.30 -11.58 -29.82
C ASP A 46 -23.33 -12.87 -28.99
N LEU A 47 -23.52 -14.02 -29.66
CA LEU A 47 -23.48 -15.32 -29.00
C LEU A 47 -22.07 -15.67 -28.52
N ALA A 48 -21.04 -15.35 -29.32
CA ALA A 48 -19.65 -15.56 -28.94
C ALA A 48 -19.28 -14.78 -27.67
N GLN A 49 -19.62 -13.48 -27.62
CA GLN A 49 -19.41 -12.64 -26.45
C GLN A 49 -20.16 -13.16 -25.23
N SER A 50 -21.43 -13.57 -25.39
CA SER A 50 -22.20 -14.18 -24.30
C SER A 50 -21.51 -15.43 -23.74
N LYS A 51 -20.95 -16.28 -24.60
CA LYS A 51 -20.26 -17.50 -24.17
C LYS A 51 -18.93 -17.21 -23.49
N PHE A 52 -18.15 -16.25 -23.98
CA PHE A 52 -16.91 -15.83 -23.32
C PHE A 52 -17.16 -15.16 -21.96
N ARG A 53 -18.26 -14.41 -21.79
CA ARG A 53 -18.71 -13.91 -20.48
C ARG A 53 -19.04 -15.05 -19.52
N GLU A 54 -19.73 -16.08 -20.01
CA GLU A 54 -20.10 -17.26 -19.23
C GLU A 54 -18.84 -17.98 -18.70
N VAL A 55 -17.85 -18.21 -19.56
CA VAL A 55 -16.53 -18.76 -19.16
C VAL A 55 -15.88 -17.95 -18.04
N LEU A 56 -15.93 -16.61 -18.10
CA LEU A 56 -15.37 -15.78 -17.03
C LEU A 56 -16.23 -15.75 -15.76
N SER A 57 -17.55 -15.91 -15.89
CA SER A 57 -18.49 -15.93 -14.76
C SER A 57 -18.37 -17.18 -13.90
N GLU A 58 -17.87 -18.28 -14.48
CA GLU A 58 -17.54 -19.52 -13.75
C GLU A 58 -16.31 -19.35 -12.84
N ASN A 59 -15.62 -18.21 -12.91
CA ASN A 59 -14.40 -17.91 -12.13
C ASN A 59 -13.32 -19.01 -12.25
N PRO A 60 -12.82 -19.30 -13.47
CA PRO A 60 -11.78 -20.30 -13.68
C PRO A 60 -10.53 -19.98 -12.84
N SER A 61 -9.93 -21.02 -12.26
CA SER A 61 -8.70 -20.84 -11.48
C SER A 61 -7.54 -20.39 -12.37
N ASN A 62 -6.47 -19.87 -11.77
CA ASN A 62 -5.26 -19.51 -12.53
C ASN A 62 -4.65 -20.73 -13.25
N ALA A 63 -4.83 -21.94 -12.70
CA ALA A 63 -4.45 -23.20 -13.33
C ALA A 63 -5.32 -23.54 -14.54
N ASP A 64 -6.64 -23.34 -14.43
CA ASP A 64 -7.56 -23.53 -15.56
C ASP A 64 -7.26 -22.55 -16.69
N ALA A 65 -6.96 -21.29 -16.36
CA ALA A 65 -6.53 -20.29 -17.33
C ALA A 65 -5.20 -20.66 -18.02
N LEU A 66 -4.25 -21.24 -17.30
CA LEU A 66 -2.98 -21.71 -17.88
C LEU A 66 -3.20 -22.92 -18.80
N LEU A 67 -4.09 -23.84 -18.43
CA LEU A 67 -4.49 -24.96 -19.28
C LEU A 67 -5.19 -24.48 -20.56
N LEU A 68 -6.13 -23.54 -20.44
CA LEU A 68 -6.82 -22.93 -21.57
C LEU A 68 -5.83 -22.22 -22.50
N LEU A 69 -4.87 -21.48 -21.95
CA LEU A 69 -3.80 -20.86 -22.72
C LEU A 69 -3.01 -21.90 -23.52
N HIS A 70 -2.57 -23.00 -22.90
CA HIS A 70 -1.80 -24.03 -23.59
C HIS A 70 -2.61 -24.74 -24.68
N GLN A 71 -3.90 -24.96 -24.46
CA GLN A 71 -4.77 -25.66 -25.42
C GLN A 71 -5.22 -24.75 -26.57
N SER A 72 -5.26 -23.43 -26.36
CA SER A 72 -5.96 -22.49 -27.23
C SER A 72 -5.13 -21.24 -27.60
N GLN A 73 -3.80 -21.37 -27.73
CA GLN A 73 -2.90 -20.24 -28.02
C GLN A 73 -3.31 -19.46 -29.28
N ASP A 74 -3.56 -20.17 -30.38
CA ASP A 74 -3.93 -19.56 -31.66
C ASP A 74 -5.30 -18.88 -31.58
N ALA A 75 -6.27 -19.51 -30.92
CA ALA A 75 -7.60 -18.93 -30.71
C ALA A 75 -7.55 -17.66 -29.85
N LEU A 76 -6.74 -17.66 -28.77
CA LEU A 76 -6.55 -16.46 -27.96
C LEU A 76 -5.86 -15.35 -28.75
N LEU A 77 -4.93 -15.69 -29.65
CA LEU A 77 -4.31 -14.71 -30.55
C LEU A 77 -5.32 -14.14 -31.56
N GLU A 78 -6.19 -14.97 -32.12
CA GLU A 78 -7.28 -14.54 -33.00
C GLU A 78 -8.21 -13.55 -32.28
N LEU A 79 -8.60 -13.85 -31.04
CA LEU A 79 -9.43 -12.97 -30.22
C LEU A 79 -8.72 -11.66 -29.87
N LEU A 80 -7.40 -11.68 -29.62
CA LEU A 80 -6.59 -10.46 -29.45
C LEU A 80 -6.59 -9.58 -30.70
N ILE A 81 -6.51 -10.19 -31.89
CA ILE A 81 -6.52 -9.46 -33.17
C ILE A 81 -7.91 -8.91 -33.48
N ALA A 82 -8.97 -9.63 -33.10
CA ALA A 82 -10.35 -9.24 -33.32
C ALA A 82 -10.73 -7.93 -32.60
N GLY A 83 -10.06 -7.61 -31.49
CA GLY A 83 -10.30 -6.39 -30.72
C GLY A 83 -11.62 -6.42 -29.94
N GLY A 84 -11.95 -5.32 -29.27
CA GLY A 84 -13.18 -5.19 -28.48
C GLY A 84 -13.27 -6.23 -27.35
N GLU A 85 -14.47 -6.70 -27.05
CA GLU A 85 -14.72 -7.66 -25.96
C GLU A 85 -13.98 -9.01 -26.10
N PHE A 86 -13.59 -9.38 -27.32
CA PHE A 86 -12.79 -10.57 -27.59
C PHE A 86 -11.34 -10.41 -27.11
N GLU A 87 -10.73 -9.25 -27.37
CA GLU A 87 -9.40 -8.93 -26.88
C GLU A 87 -9.38 -8.87 -25.34
N VAL A 88 -10.44 -8.33 -24.73
CA VAL A 88 -10.60 -8.29 -23.27
C VAL A 88 -10.60 -9.69 -22.70
N PHE A 89 -11.41 -10.60 -23.25
CA PHE A 89 -11.45 -11.99 -22.81
C PHE A 89 -10.06 -12.62 -22.88
N ALA A 90 -9.38 -12.51 -24.03
CA ALA A 90 -8.07 -13.12 -24.22
C ALA A 90 -7.01 -12.56 -23.25
N ARG A 91 -7.02 -11.25 -23.00
CA ARG A 91 -6.12 -10.61 -22.01
C ARG A 91 -6.37 -11.08 -20.57
N GLU A 92 -7.61 -11.41 -20.22
CA GLU A 92 -7.96 -11.90 -18.88
C GLU A 92 -7.39 -13.30 -18.64
N ILE A 93 -7.61 -14.23 -19.59
CA ILE A 93 -7.03 -15.58 -19.53
C ILE A 93 -5.50 -15.52 -19.44
N LEU A 94 -4.86 -14.66 -20.25
CA LEU A 94 -3.41 -14.47 -20.21
C LEU A 94 -2.90 -13.93 -18.86
N ALA A 95 -3.65 -13.06 -18.19
CA ALA A 95 -3.27 -12.51 -16.89
C ALA A 95 -3.33 -13.57 -15.78
N SER A 96 -4.41 -14.36 -15.73
CA SER A 96 -4.56 -15.46 -14.77
C SER A 96 -3.53 -16.58 -15.01
N ALA A 97 -3.29 -16.97 -16.26
CA ALA A 97 -2.27 -17.96 -16.61
C ALA A 97 -0.86 -17.55 -16.15
N ARG A 98 -0.51 -16.26 -16.24
CA ARG A 98 0.78 -15.74 -15.76
C ARG A 98 0.95 -15.87 -14.25
N ALA A 99 -0.12 -15.75 -13.47
CA ALA A 99 -0.06 -15.89 -12.02
C ALA A 99 0.29 -17.32 -11.62
N GLU A 100 -0.35 -18.33 -12.23
CA GLU A 100 -0.02 -19.73 -12.01
C GLU A 100 1.39 -20.08 -12.51
N GLY A 101 1.77 -19.57 -13.68
CA GLY A 101 3.10 -19.76 -14.24
C GLY A 101 4.21 -19.35 -13.26
N ARG A 102 4.04 -18.25 -12.51
CA ARG A 102 5.02 -17.82 -11.48
C ARG A 102 5.15 -18.78 -10.30
N THR A 103 4.06 -19.43 -9.91
CA THR A 103 4.08 -20.45 -8.84
C THR A 103 4.81 -21.70 -9.33
N ALA A 104 4.49 -22.16 -10.55
CA ALA A 104 5.14 -23.31 -11.16
C ALA A 104 6.66 -23.09 -11.37
N MET A 105 7.07 -21.86 -11.70
CA MET A 105 8.49 -21.49 -11.84
C MET A 105 9.33 -21.72 -10.59
N ARG A 106 8.71 -21.81 -9.40
CA ARG A 106 9.40 -21.93 -8.12
C ARG A 106 9.71 -23.35 -7.70
N ASP A 107 9.33 -24.36 -8.50
CA ASP A 107 9.69 -25.75 -8.23
C ASP A 107 11.19 -26.00 -8.45
N THR A 108 11.97 -25.83 -7.38
CA THR A 108 13.42 -25.98 -7.41
C THR A 108 13.87 -27.42 -7.65
N ASP A 109 13.05 -28.42 -7.31
CA ASP A 109 13.38 -29.83 -7.53
C ASP A 109 13.22 -30.19 -9.01
N ALA A 110 12.16 -29.71 -9.64
CA ALA A 110 11.97 -29.85 -11.08
C ALA A 110 13.03 -29.04 -11.86
N ALA A 111 13.38 -27.84 -11.39
CA ALA A 111 14.48 -27.06 -11.95
C ALA A 111 15.82 -27.79 -11.82
N ALA A 112 16.11 -28.43 -10.69
CA ALA A 112 17.34 -29.19 -10.47
C ALA A 112 17.45 -30.38 -11.44
N LYS A 113 16.34 -31.12 -11.65
CA LYS A 113 16.30 -32.21 -12.64
C LYS A 113 16.56 -31.70 -14.05
N ALA A 114 15.96 -30.56 -14.42
CA ALA A 114 16.19 -29.95 -15.73
C ALA A 114 17.64 -29.45 -15.89
N ALA A 115 18.27 -28.98 -14.81
CA ALA A 115 19.65 -28.48 -14.81
C ALA A 115 20.71 -29.54 -15.11
N GLU A 116 20.46 -30.83 -14.83
CA GLU A 116 21.43 -31.88 -15.18
C GLU A 116 21.70 -31.95 -16.68
N GLY A 117 20.73 -31.60 -17.53
CA GLY A 117 20.93 -31.51 -18.97
C GLY A 117 21.97 -30.46 -19.39
N CYS A 118 22.18 -29.42 -18.59
CA CYS A 118 23.21 -28.40 -18.81
C CYS A 118 24.63 -28.96 -18.65
N PHE A 119 24.80 -30.11 -18.00
CA PHE A 119 26.10 -30.76 -17.80
C PHE A 119 26.35 -31.91 -18.78
N SER A 120 25.45 -32.12 -19.74
CA SER A 120 25.63 -33.13 -20.79
C SER A 120 26.86 -32.85 -21.67
N GLY A 121 27.54 -33.91 -22.12
CA GLY A 121 28.59 -33.81 -23.13
C GLY A 121 28.07 -33.30 -24.49
N SER A 122 26.78 -33.50 -24.78
CA SER A 122 26.13 -33.04 -26.01
C SER A 122 25.76 -31.57 -25.94
N TYR A 123 26.23 -30.77 -26.91
CA TYR A 123 25.83 -29.36 -27.03
C TYR A 123 24.32 -29.19 -27.19
N GLN A 124 23.67 -30.07 -27.95
CA GLN A 124 22.23 -30.01 -28.19
C GLN A 124 21.43 -30.19 -26.91
N ASP A 125 21.84 -31.12 -26.05
CA ASP A 125 21.15 -31.37 -24.78
C ASP A 125 21.35 -30.21 -23.82
N ARG A 126 22.57 -29.64 -23.77
CA ARG A 126 22.83 -28.42 -22.98
C ARG A 126 21.97 -27.25 -23.43
N ALA A 127 21.88 -27.00 -24.74
CA ALA A 127 21.08 -25.91 -25.29
C ALA A 127 19.58 -26.09 -24.98
N LYS A 128 19.05 -27.31 -25.13
CA LYS A 128 17.66 -27.64 -24.77
C LYS A 128 17.40 -27.43 -23.28
N ALA A 129 18.31 -27.87 -22.42
CA ALA A 129 18.18 -27.71 -20.97
C ALA A 129 18.22 -26.23 -20.56
N ILE A 130 19.14 -25.43 -21.10
CA ILE A 130 19.21 -23.98 -20.85
C ILE A 130 17.91 -23.29 -21.28
N PHE A 131 17.39 -23.63 -22.47
CA PHE A 131 16.14 -23.07 -22.96
C PHE A 131 14.96 -23.44 -22.05
N ALA A 132 14.82 -24.72 -21.70
CA ALA A 132 13.76 -25.19 -20.81
C ALA A 132 13.84 -24.54 -19.42
N LEU A 133 15.06 -24.38 -18.88
CA LEU A 133 15.29 -23.72 -17.60
C LEU A 133 14.82 -22.26 -17.63
N HIS A 134 15.24 -21.53 -18.65
CA HIS A 134 14.85 -20.13 -18.84
C HIS A 134 13.33 -19.97 -18.94
N GLN A 135 12.67 -20.77 -19.79
CA GLN A 135 11.24 -20.65 -20.04
C GLN A 135 10.39 -21.07 -18.85
N ASN A 136 10.75 -22.17 -18.18
CA ASN A 136 9.87 -22.80 -17.21
C ASN A 136 10.14 -22.36 -15.77
N TYR A 137 11.32 -21.83 -15.46
CA TYR A 137 11.72 -21.50 -14.08
C TYR A 137 12.35 -20.11 -13.92
N GLY A 138 12.62 -19.37 -15.00
CA GLY A 138 13.03 -17.97 -14.96
C GLY A 138 14.21 -17.71 -14.00
N PRO A 139 14.07 -16.83 -12.99
CA PRO A 139 15.14 -16.56 -12.04
C PRO A 139 15.47 -17.76 -11.12
N PHE A 140 14.51 -18.66 -10.87
CA PHE A 140 14.69 -19.79 -9.96
C PHE A 140 15.55 -20.90 -10.56
N ALA A 141 15.69 -20.95 -11.89
CA ALA A 141 16.66 -21.84 -12.53
C ALA A 141 18.12 -21.51 -12.18
N ALA A 142 18.41 -20.33 -11.62
CA ALA A 142 19.72 -20.03 -11.08
C ALA A 142 20.07 -20.90 -9.87
N VAL A 143 19.10 -21.37 -9.07
CA VAL A 143 19.34 -22.13 -7.84
C VAL A 143 20.22 -23.37 -8.06
N PRO A 144 19.83 -24.34 -8.92
CA PRO A 144 20.66 -25.53 -9.15
C PRO A 144 21.97 -25.23 -9.88
N LEU A 145 21.98 -24.21 -10.76
CA LEU A 145 23.19 -23.84 -11.51
C LEU A 145 24.22 -23.15 -10.60
N VAL A 146 23.79 -22.30 -9.67
CA VAL A 146 24.67 -21.68 -8.65
C VAL A 146 25.26 -22.73 -7.74
N HIS A 147 24.52 -23.78 -7.39
CA HIS A 147 25.08 -24.90 -6.63
C HIS A 147 26.24 -25.57 -7.37
N ALA A 148 26.10 -25.75 -8.70
CA ALA A 148 27.13 -26.33 -9.55
C ALA A 148 28.35 -25.40 -9.77
N LEU A 149 28.24 -24.08 -9.54
CA LEU A 149 29.40 -23.18 -9.58
C LEU A 149 30.44 -23.52 -8.51
N GLY A 150 30.04 -24.15 -7.41
CA GLY A 150 30.98 -24.57 -6.36
C GLY A 150 31.55 -25.96 -6.56
N ASP A 151 31.14 -26.72 -7.58
CA ASP A 151 31.46 -28.15 -7.73
C ASP A 151 32.98 -28.42 -7.79
N SER A 152 33.42 -29.57 -7.28
CA SER A 152 34.84 -29.94 -7.35
C SER A 152 35.30 -30.22 -8.79
N ASN A 153 34.39 -30.64 -9.66
CA ASN A 153 34.65 -30.85 -11.08
C ASN A 153 34.60 -29.52 -11.86
N GLU A 154 35.76 -29.12 -12.38
CA GLU A 154 35.93 -27.90 -13.18
C GLU A 154 35.03 -27.87 -14.42
N SER A 155 34.84 -29.00 -15.10
CA SER A 155 33.96 -29.06 -16.28
C SER A 155 32.50 -28.76 -15.93
N ARG A 156 32.05 -29.18 -14.73
CA ARG A 156 30.71 -28.89 -14.22
C ARG A 156 30.57 -27.42 -13.83
N ARG A 157 31.60 -26.83 -13.21
CA ARG A 157 31.65 -25.38 -12.93
C ARG A 157 31.56 -24.55 -14.21
N LEU A 158 32.36 -24.85 -15.22
CA LEU A 158 32.38 -24.12 -16.50
C LEU A 158 31.04 -24.25 -17.25
N ALA A 159 30.44 -25.44 -17.23
CA ALA A 159 29.13 -25.66 -17.83
C ALA A 159 28.03 -24.86 -17.10
N ALA A 160 28.09 -24.75 -15.77
CA ALA A 160 27.19 -23.92 -14.99
C ALA A 160 27.34 -22.43 -15.30
N VAL A 161 28.57 -21.91 -15.37
CA VAL A 161 28.86 -20.53 -15.81
C VAL A 161 28.27 -20.30 -17.19
N TYR A 162 28.53 -21.19 -18.15
CA TYR A 162 27.99 -21.09 -19.51
C TYR A 162 26.45 -21.05 -19.51
N ALA A 163 25.80 -21.94 -18.76
CA ALA A 163 24.35 -21.98 -18.68
C ALA A 163 23.78 -20.66 -18.13
N LEU A 164 24.30 -20.18 -17.00
CA LEU A 164 23.88 -18.93 -16.36
C LEU A 164 24.08 -17.72 -17.29
N SER A 165 25.22 -17.63 -17.98
CA SER A 165 25.48 -16.56 -18.96
C SER A 165 24.53 -16.54 -20.15
N ARG A 166 23.81 -17.64 -20.42
CA ARG A 166 22.87 -17.77 -21.54
C ARG A 166 21.41 -17.58 -21.14
N MET A 167 21.13 -17.38 -19.87
CA MET A 167 19.76 -17.21 -19.36
C MET A 167 19.26 -15.75 -19.36
N GLY A 168 20.14 -14.78 -19.62
CA GLY A 168 19.79 -13.36 -19.71
C GLY A 168 19.50 -12.69 -18.38
N ALA A 169 18.69 -11.62 -18.41
CA ALA A 169 18.41 -10.76 -17.26
C ALA A 169 17.82 -11.48 -16.04
N ASN A 170 17.07 -12.57 -16.26
CA ASN A 170 16.40 -13.34 -15.21
C ASN A 170 17.35 -13.84 -14.11
N VAL A 171 18.62 -14.10 -14.42
CA VAL A 171 19.58 -14.62 -13.43
C VAL A 171 20.46 -13.56 -12.80
N VAL A 172 20.35 -12.28 -13.20
CA VAL A 172 21.19 -11.19 -12.68
C VAL A 172 21.03 -11.05 -11.17
N MET A 173 19.80 -10.94 -10.66
CA MET A 173 19.53 -10.77 -9.22
C MET A 173 19.97 -11.99 -8.37
N PRO A 174 19.67 -13.26 -8.78
CA PRO A 174 20.26 -14.44 -8.16
C PRO A 174 21.79 -14.44 -8.15
N LEU A 175 22.43 -14.08 -9.25
CA LEU A 175 23.89 -14.06 -9.38
C LEU A 175 24.54 -12.97 -8.54
N MET A 176 23.93 -11.78 -8.46
CA MET A 176 24.36 -10.71 -7.57
C MET A 176 24.34 -11.17 -6.11
N THR A 177 23.38 -12.02 -5.73
CA THR A 177 23.37 -12.67 -4.41
C THR A 177 24.48 -13.71 -4.31
N ALA A 178 24.62 -14.61 -5.29
CA ALA A 178 25.62 -15.67 -5.30
C ALA A 178 27.08 -15.15 -5.23
N ALA A 179 27.34 -13.98 -5.82
CA ALA A 179 28.63 -13.29 -5.78
C ALA A 179 29.03 -12.82 -4.36
N ARG A 180 28.14 -12.91 -3.37
CA ARG A 180 28.43 -12.67 -1.95
C ARG A 180 28.59 -13.97 -1.14
N SER A 181 28.72 -15.12 -1.81
CA SER A 181 28.88 -16.43 -1.17
C SER A 181 30.13 -16.52 -0.28
N SER A 182 30.04 -17.29 0.80
CA SER A 182 31.20 -17.74 1.57
C SER A 182 32.15 -18.65 0.77
N ASN A 183 31.70 -19.25 -0.33
CA ASN A 183 32.50 -20.09 -1.22
C ASN A 183 33.12 -19.29 -2.38
N THR A 184 34.45 -19.24 -2.44
CA THR A 184 35.20 -18.50 -3.47
C THR A 184 34.89 -18.94 -4.90
N GLU A 185 34.74 -20.23 -5.17
CA GLU A 185 34.43 -20.74 -6.53
C GLU A 185 33.05 -20.27 -7.00
N VAL A 186 32.08 -20.21 -6.09
CA VAL A 186 30.74 -19.66 -6.38
C VAL A 186 30.84 -18.17 -6.70
N ARG A 187 31.65 -17.40 -5.95
CA ARG A 187 31.86 -15.97 -6.22
C ARG A 187 32.51 -15.74 -7.59
N LEU A 188 33.58 -16.47 -7.91
CA LEU A 188 34.26 -16.38 -9.21
C LEU A 188 33.34 -16.78 -10.36
N GLY A 189 32.62 -17.89 -10.22
CA GLY A 189 31.66 -18.35 -11.22
C GLY A 189 30.52 -17.35 -11.45
N ALA A 190 30.01 -16.75 -10.38
CA ALA A 190 28.98 -15.71 -10.47
C ALA A 190 29.50 -14.45 -11.16
N LEU A 191 30.72 -13.99 -10.82
CA LEU A 191 31.36 -12.85 -11.50
C LEU A 191 31.58 -13.11 -12.98
N HIS A 192 32.08 -14.29 -13.38
CA HIS A 192 32.21 -14.65 -14.79
C HIS A 192 30.86 -14.61 -15.51
N ALA A 193 29.81 -15.16 -14.90
CA ALA A 193 28.48 -15.13 -15.48
C ALA A 193 27.96 -13.69 -15.64
N LEU A 194 28.08 -12.86 -14.59
CA LEU A 194 27.69 -11.45 -14.60
C LEU A 194 28.47 -10.63 -15.65
N ASN A 195 29.76 -10.91 -15.83
CA ASN A 195 30.58 -10.24 -16.84
C ASN A 195 30.05 -10.47 -18.25
N VAL A 196 29.65 -11.71 -18.57
CA VAL A 196 29.10 -12.04 -19.88
C VAL A 196 27.70 -11.44 -20.07
N LEU A 197 26.90 -11.38 -19.01
CA LEU A 197 25.57 -10.75 -19.04
C LEU A 197 25.68 -9.23 -19.24
N ASN A 198 26.76 -8.61 -18.75
CA ASN A 198 27.06 -7.18 -18.88
C ASN A 198 25.88 -6.27 -18.49
N ASP A 199 25.23 -6.60 -17.37
CA ASP A 199 24.11 -5.86 -16.82
C ASP A 199 24.61 -4.81 -15.81
N ASN A 200 24.26 -3.54 -16.04
CA ASN A 200 24.73 -2.41 -15.22
C ASN A 200 24.31 -2.52 -13.75
N ARG A 201 23.28 -3.30 -13.43
CA ARG A 201 22.83 -3.52 -12.05
C ARG A 201 23.91 -4.19 -11.19
N ALA A 202 24.83 -4.93 -11.82
CA ALA A 202 25.94 -5.57 -11.15
C ALA A 202 27.14 -4.63 -10.89
N SER A 203 27.20 -3.44 -11.51
CA SER A 203 28.41 -2.58 -11.48
C SER A 203 28.81 -2.16 -10.08
N ALA A 204 27.85 -1.79 -9.22
CA ALA A 204 28.13 -1.41 -7.83
C ALA A 204 28.67 -2.59 -6.99
N LEU A 205 28.13 -3.79 -7.21
CA LEU A 205 28.61 -5.02 -6.59
C LEU A 205 30.03 -5.37 -7.05
N ILE A 206 30.30 -5.27 -8.35
CA ILE A 206 31.63 -5.55 -8.93
C ILE A 206 32.66 -4.60 -8.32
N SER A 207 32.33 -3.32 -8.16
CA SER A 207 33.20 -2.33 -7.50
C SER A 207 33.48 -2.65 -6.03
N ASP A 208 32.45 -3.03 -5.27
CA ASP A 208 32.61 -3.50 -3.88
C ASP A 208 33.53 -4.73 -3.80
N LEU A 209 33.34 -5.73 -4.66
CA LEU A 209 34.16 -6.93 -4.69
C LEU A 209 35.62 -6.63 -5.10
N ALA A 210 35.84 -5.77 -6.10
CA ALA A 210 37.18 -5.39 -6.53
C ALA A 210 38.00 -4.76 -5.39
N ALA A 211 37.36 -3.90 -4.58
CA ALA A 211 38.00 -3.21 -3.48
C ALA A 211 38.10 -4.06 -2.20
N ASN A 212 37.07 -4.84 -1.88
CA ASN A 212 36.83 -5.35 -0.53
C ASN A 212 36.68 -6.88 -0.41
N ASP A 213 36.71 -7.66 -1.50
CA ASP A 213 36.63 -9.12 -1.37
C ASP A 213 37.85 -9.66 -0.61
N THR A 214 37.64 -10.71 0.19
CA THR A 214 38.72 -11.32 0.99
C THR A 214 39.71 -12.10 0.11
N ASP A 215 39.26 -12.66 -1.02
CA ASP A 215 40.07 -13.45 -1.94
C ASP A 215 40.71 -12.59 -3.02
N GLY A 216 42.03 -12.72 -3.20
CA GLY A 216 42.77 -11.94 -4.19
C GLY A 216 42.38 -12.21 -5.64
N SER A 217 41.92 -13.42 -5.95
CA SER A 217 41.50 -13.81 -7.30
C SER A 217 40.17 -13.17 -7.66
N VAL A 218 39.25 -13.10 -6.69
CA VAL A 218 37.96 -12.41 -6.84
C VAL A 218 38.19 -10.91 -7.05
N ARG A 219 39.08 -10.29 -6.25
CA ARG A 219 39.45 -8.87 -6.44
C ARG A 219 40.06 -8.62 -7.82
N ALA A 220 40.96 -9.48 -8.28
CA ALA A 220 41.60 -9.33 -9.59
C ALA A 220 40.57 -9.41 -10.72
N LEU A 221 39.71 -10.45 -10.72
CA LEU A 221 38.65 -10.61 -11.72
C LEU A 221 37.67 -9.42 -11.71
N ALA A 222 37.20 -9.01 -10.54
CA ALA A 222 36.28 -7.88 -10.43
C ALA A 222 36.94 -6.57 -10.90
N SER A 223 38.24 -6.38 -10.65
CA SER A 223 39.00 -5.21 -11.10
C SER A 223 39.08 -5.11 -12.63
N GLU A 224 39.21 -6.26 -13.33
CA GLU A 224 39.18 -6.32 -14.80
C GLU A 224 37.81 -5.94 -15.39
N MET A 225 36.75 -6.04 -14.59
CA MET A 225 35.36 -5.75 -14.99
C MET A 225 34.92 -4.31 -14.70
N LEU A 226 35.75 -3.50 -14.02
CA LEU A 226 35.37 -2.13 -13.62
C LEU A 226 35.18 -1.23 -14.84
N GLN A 227 34.02 -0.59 -14.90
CA GLN A 227 33.65 0.36 -15.96
C GLN A 227 33.84 1.83 -15.54
N SER A 228 34.07 2.08 -14.24
CA SER A 228 34.17 3.42 -13.65
C SER A 228 35.13 3.42 -12.47
N GLY A 229 35.78 4.56 -12.23
CA GLY A 229 36.66 4.80 -11.07
C GLY A 229 35.97 5.44 -9.86
N ALA A 230 34.63 5.51 -9.85
CA ALA A 230 33.88 6.01 -8.69
C ALA A 230 34.04 5.07 -7.48
N SER A 231 33.90 5.61 -6.26
CA SER A 231 34.05 4.78 -5.05
C SER A 231 32.94 3.72 -4.95
N PRO A 232 33.22 2.53 -4.41
CA PRO A 232 32.20 1.49 -4.23
C PRO A 232 30.98 1.98 -3.45
N SER A 233 31.18 2.74 -2.37
CA SER A 233 30.07 3.27 -1.56
C SER A 233 29.14 4.20 -2.36
N SER A 234 29.70 5.10 -3.17
CA SER A 234 28.89 6.01 -4.01
C SER A 234 28.06 5.26 -5.06
N GLN A 235 28.62 4.19 -5.64
CA GLN A 235 27.92 3.35 -6.60
C GLN A 235 26.83 2.50 -5.95
N LEU A 236 27.09 1.97 -4.75
CA LEU A 236 26.08 1.23 -3.97
C LEU A 236 24.89 2.12 -3.64
N ILE A 237 25.12 3.36 -3.19
CA ILE A 237 24.06 4.33 -2.87
C ILE A 237 23.26 4.69 -4.14
N ALA A 238 23.94 4.96 -5.26
CA ALA A 238 23.27 5.25 -6.53
C ALA A 238 22.40 4.08 -7.00
N GLN A 239 22.95 2.87 -6.97
CA GLN A 239 22.24 1.65 -7.37
C GLN A 239 21.08 1.33 -6.42
N ALA A 240 21.21 1.63 -5.13
CA ALA A 240 20.14 1.48 -4.15
C ALA A 240 18.95 2.38 -4.50
N TRP A 241 19.19 3.65 -4.83
CA TRP A 241 18.12 4.55 -5.28
C TRP A 241 17.53 4.13 -6.62
N SER A 242 18.33 3.58 -7.54
CA SER A 242 17.81 3.02 -8.79
C SER A 242 16.85 1.85 -8.57
N PHE A 243 17.14 0.95 -7.62
CA PHE A 243 16.18 -0.07 -7.21
C PHE A 243 14.94 0.56 -6.57
N PHE A 244 15.14 1.42 -5.58
CA PHE A 244 14.04 2.01 -4.81
C PHE A 244 13.05 2.80 -5.68
N ASN A 245 13.56 3.61 -6.61
CA ASN A 245 12.76 4.42 -7.53
C ASN A 245 12.29 3.64 -8.77
N ASN A 246 12.74 2.39 -8.90
CA ASN A 246 12.48 1.53 -10.06
C ASN A 246 12.81 2.19 -11.41
N ASP A 247 14.01 2.77 -11.51
CA ASP A 247 14.48 3.44 -12.74
C ASP A 247 15.10 2.44 -13.74
N ALA A 248 15.83 2.93 -14.75
CA ALA A 248 16.45 2.09 -15.79
C ALA A 248 17.44 1.04 -15.24
N ASN A 249 18.03 1.26 -14.07
CA ASN A 249 18.89 0.29 -13.38
C ASN A 249 18.16 -0.35 -12.19
N GLY A 250 16.83 -0.24 -12.11
CA GLY A 250 15.99 -0.86 -11.09
C GLY A 250 15.49 -2.27 -11.48
N LEU A 251 14.37 -2.68 -10.87
CA LEU A 251 13.76 -3.99 -11.12
C LEU A 251 12.39 -3.81 -11.79
N SER A 252 12.32 -4.10 -13.08
CA SER A 252 11.06 -3.98 -13.81
C SER A 252 9.96 -4.87 -13.23
N SER A 253 8.70 -4.50 -13.45
CA SER A 253 7.54 -5.28 -12.99
C SER A 253 7.50 -6.71 -13.57
N ILE A 254 8.10 -6.92 -14.74
CA ILE A 254 8.19 -8.23 -15.41
C ILE A 254 9.26 -9.11 -14.73
N GLU A 255 10.35 -8.51 -14.27
CA GLU A 255 11.43 -9.22 -13.58
C GLU A 255 11.14 -9.42 -12.08
N ASN A 256 10.17 -8.68 -11.52
CA ASN A 256 9.79 -8.80 -10.12
C ASN A 256 8.89 -10.02 -9.87
N HIS A 257 9.53 -11.13 -9.51
CA HIS A 257 8.86 -12.40 -9.23
C HIS A 257 8.40 -12.52 -7.76
N GLY A 258 8.42 -11.45 -6.95
CA GLY A 258 8.03 -11.51 -5.53
C GLY A 258 8.92 -12.45 -4.71
N ALA A 259 10.21 -12.46 -5.02
CA ALA A 259 11.19 -13.32 -4.39
C ALA A 259 12.54 -12.61 -4.28
N MET A 260 13.25 -12.93 -3.21
CA MET A 260 14.64 -12.59 -3.02
C MET A 260 15.44 -13.86 -2.76
N PHE A 261 16.76 -13.74 -2.78
CA PHE A 261 17.65 -14.86 -2.61
C PHE A 261 18.58 -14.64 -1.41
N SER A 262 18.93 -15.74 -0.75
CA SER A 262 20.02 -15.85 0.22
C SER A 262 21.00 -16.94 -0.24
N ILE A 263 22.28 -16.82 0.15
CA ILE A 263 23.34 -17.75 -0.25
C ILE A 263 24.12 -18.19 0.99
N ASP A 264 24.34 -19.49 1.14
CA ASP A 264 25.34 -20.05 2.07
C ASP A 264 26.15 -21.14 1.37
N GLY A 265 27.45 -20.92 1.22
CA GLY A 265 28.34 -21.76 0.45
C GLY A 265 27.84 -21.93 -1.00
N ARG A 266 27.31 -23.11 -1.32
CA ARG A 266 26.77 -23.42 -2.66
C ARG A 266 25.24 -23.33 -2.73
N ASN A 267 24.58 -23.11 -1.61
CA ASN A 267 23.12 -23.25 -1.51
C ASN A 267 22.47 -21.88 -1.65
N LEU A 268 21.99 -21.58 -2.86
CA LEU A 268 21.14 -20.42 -3.11
C LEU A 268 19.69 -20.79 -2.79
N VAL A 269 19.04 -20.04 -1.91
CA VAL A 269 17.66 -20.29 -1.51
C VAL A 269 16.81 -19.07 -1.86
N ALA A 270 15.73 -19.30 -2.60
CA ALA A 270 14.73 -18.28 -2.85
C ALA A 270 13.75 -18.21 -1.67
N TYR A 271 13.39 -17.00 -1.26
CA TYR A 271 12.37 -16.77 -0.24
C TYR A 271 11.39 -15.69 -0.70
N ASN A 272 10.17 -15.80 -0.20
CA ASN A 272 9.06 -14.95 -0.63
C ASN A 272 9.15 -13.57 0.00
N VAL A 273 8.95 -12.56 -0.83
CA VAL A 273 8.83 -11.17 -0.40
C VAL A 273 7.68 -10.56 -1.20
N PRO A 274 6.76 -9.80 -0.55
CA PRO A 274 5.75 -9.04 -1.29
C PRO A 274 6.39 -8.26 -2.44
N GLN A 275 5.78 -8.30 -3.63
CA GLN A 275 6.37 -7.68 -4.82
C GLN A 275 6.66 -6.19 -4.61
N SER A 276 5.80 -5.49 -3.87
CA SER A 276 5.97 -4.09 -3.48
C SER A 276 7.22 -3.82 -2.64
N LEU A 277 7.77 -4.83 -1.96
CA LEU A 277 8.94 -4.69 -1.07
C LEU A 277 10.26 -5.10 -1.72
N VAL A 278 10.26 -5.88 -2.80
CA VAL A 278 11.50 -6.43 -3.39
C VAL A 278 12.51 -5.34 -3.73
N ALA A 279 12.04 -4.23 -4.32
CA ALA A 279 12.88 -3.08 -4.66
C ALA A 279 13.46 -2.38 -3.41
N ALA A 280 12.63 -2.14 -2.39
CA ALA A 280 13.05 -1.52 -1.14
C ALA A 280 14.05 -2.38 -0.37
N GLU A 281 13.86 -3.70 -0.35
CA GLU A 281 14.78 -4.64 0.29
C GLU A 281 16.15 -4.70 -0.42
N TRP A 282 16.17 -4.62 -1.75
CA TRP A 282 17.44 -4.48 -2.49
C TRP A 282 18.13 -3.16 -2.18
N ALA A 283 17.40 -2.06 -2.18
CA ALA A 283 17.94 -0.75 -1.81
C ALA A 283 18.52 -0.76 -0.39
N LYS A 284 17.80 -1.34 0.58
CA LYS A 284 18.22 -1.48 1.98
C LYS A 284 19.53 -2.26 2.10
N ARG A 285 19.65 -3.41 1.44
CA ARG A 285 20.89 -4.22 1.44
C ARG A 285 22.10 -3.44 0.93
N LEU A 286 21.91 -2.64 -0.12
CA LEU A 286 22.98 -1.84 -0.71
C LEU A 286 23.35 -0.63 0.17
N MET A 287 22.37 0.03 0.79
CA MET A 287 22.63 1.11 1.75
C MET A 287 23.39 0.61 2.99
N LEU A 288 22.96 -0.50 3.59
CA LEU A 288 23.65 -1.13 4.70
C LEU A 288 25.10 -1.49 4.34
N ARG A 289 25.32 -2.00 3.12
CA ARG A 289 26.67 -2.28 2.65
C ARG A 289 27.52 -1.00 2.47
N ALA A 290 26.94 0.09 1.98
CA ALA A 290 27.65 1.37 1.87
C ALA A 290 28.01 1.95 3.25
N ASP A 291 27.15 1.74 4.25
CA ASP A 291 27.40 2.10 5.66
C ASP A 291 28.57 1.31 6.26
N GLU A 292 28.62 0.00 6.02
CA GLU A 292 29.75 -0.86 6.41
C GLU A 292 31.08 -0.40 5.80
N LEU A 293 31.04 0.24 4.62
CA LEU A 293 32.21 0.84 3.97
C LEU A 293 32.56 2.24 4.49
N GLY A 294 31.84 2.74 5.49
CA GLY A 294 32.12 3.99 6.22
C GLY A 294 31.44 5.23 5.64
N THR A 295 30.49 5.08 4.72
CA THR A 295 29.67 6.22 4.24
C THR A 295 28.35 6.23 4.99
N ASP A 296 28.08 7.28 5.77
CA ASP A 296 26.83 7.40 6.53
C ASP A 296 25.61 7.39 5.59
N THR A 297 24.82 6.32 5.67
CA THR A 297 23.56 6.17 4.92
C THR A 297 22.33 6.26 5.79
N SER A 298 22.47 6.63 7.06
CA SER A 298 21.41 6.58 8.06
C SER A 298 20.15 7.37 7.65
N ALA A 299 20.30 8.53 7.01
CA ALA A 299 19.16 9.29 6.50
C ALA A 299 18.42 8.56 5.37
N ALA A 300 19.13 7.91 4.45
CA ALA A 300 18.54 7.12 3.38
C ALA A 300 17.86 5.85 3.91
N LEU A 301 18.51 5.17 4.87
CA LEU A 301 17.93 4.04 5.58
C LEU A 301 16.64 4.44 6.31
N ALA A 302 16.59 5.64 6.90
CA ALA A 302 15.38 6.14 7.55
C ALA A 302 14.20 6.21 6.55
N VAL A 303 14.44 6.73 5.35
CA VAL A 303 13.44 6.78 4.26
C VAL A 303 13.00 5.38 3.83
N ILE A 304 13.95 4.46 3.64
CA ILE A 304 13.65 3.09 3.20
C ILE A 304 12.83 2.34 4.27
N TYR A 305 13.26 2.35 5.53
CA TYR A 305 12.50 1.70 6.62
C TYR A 305 11.10 2.30 6.76
N ALA A 306 10.97 3.62 6.71
CA ALA A 306 9.67 4.30 6.77
C ALA A 306 8.75 3.89 5.61
N SER A 307 9.32 3.71 4.41
CA SER A 307 8.58 3.26 3.22
C SER A 307 8.14 1.79 3.35
N GLU A 308 9.01 0.92 3.86
CA GLU A 308 8.66 -0.48 4.12
C GLU A 308 7.60 -0.61 5.20
N VAL A 309 7.64 0.19 6.28
CA VAL A 309 6.58 0.25 7.29
C VAL A 309 5.25 0.62 6.62
N ALA A 310 5.24 1.69 5.80
CA ALA A 310 4.02 2.12 5.11
C ALA A 310 3.45 1.05 4.19
N ILE A 311 4.29 0.33 3.45
CA ILE A 311 3.88 -0.77 2.57
C ILE A 311 3.33 -1.94 3.40
N LEU A 312 4.05 -2.37 4.44
CA LEU A 312 3.69 -3.53 5.27
C LEU A 312 2.42 -3.28 6.09
N SER A 313 2.18 -2.06 6.54
CA SER A 313 0.94 -1.69 7.24
C SER A 313 -0.30 -1.79 6.35
N GLY A 314 -0.15 -1.82 5.02
CA GLY A 314 -1.24 -2.03 4.07
C GLY A 314 -1.41 -3.48 3.60
N ILE A 315 -0.65 -4.43 4.16
CA ILE A 315 -0.69 -5.86 3.80
C ILE A 315 -1.27 -6.64 4.98
N ASP A 316 -2.31 -7.44 4.72
CA ASP A 316 -2.89 -8.34 5.72
C ASP A 316 -1.83 -9.31 6.29
N GLY A 317 -1.69 -9.33 7.61
CA GLY A 317 -0.69 -10.14 8.30
C GLY A 317 0.74 -9.57 8.23
N GLY A 318 0.89 -8.31 7.79
CA GLY A 318 2.17 -7.59 7.71
C GLY A 318 2.55 -6.82 8.98
N GLU A 319 1.74 -6.85 10.05
CA GLU A 319 1.90 -5.99 11.23
C GLU A 319 3.20 -6.28 12.00
N GLU A 320 3.57 -7.55 12.14
CA GLU A 320 4.79 -7.95 12.84
C GLU A 320 6.04 -7.46 12.09
N GLN A 321 6.05 -7.59 10.77
CA GLN A 321 7.14 -7.14 9.91
C GLN A 321 7.19 -5.60 9.88
N ALA A 322 6.04 -4.93 9.82
CA ALA A 322 5.97 -3.47 9.92
C ALA A 322 6.55 -2.98 11.25
N ALA A 323 6.21 -3.64 12.36
CA ALA A 323 6.78 -3.33 13.67
C ALA A 323 8.30 -3.56 13.71
N ALA A 324 8.81 -4.62 13.06
CA ALA A 324 10.23 -4.87 12.96
C ALA A 324 10.97 -3.75 12.18
N GLN A 325 10.45 -3.30 11.03
CA GLN A 325 11.04 -2.18 10.28
C GLN A 325 10.95 -0.86 11.07
N ARG A 326 9.85 -0.63 11.80
CA ARG A 326 9.70 0.55 12.67
C ARG A 326 10.70 0.52 13.82
N ASN A 327 10.96 -0.64 14.42
CA ASN A 327 11.99 -0.80 15.44
C ASN A 327 13.39 -0.51 14.88
N ALA A 328 13.70 -0.96 13.66
CA ALA A 328 14.96 -0.64 13.00
C ALA A 328 15.11 0.88 12.79
N LEU A 329 14.07 1.55 12.29
CA LEU A 329 14.01 3.01 12.14
C LEU A 329 14.26 3.75 13.47
N LEU A 330 13.68 3.27 14.57
CA LEU A 330 13.86 3.84 15.91
C LEU A 330 15.28 3.70 16.48
N THR A 331 16.12 2.83 15.91
CA THR A 331 17.53 2.73 16.33
C THR A 331 18.42 3.79 15.69
N LEU A 332 17.94 4.48 14.65
CA LEU A 332 18.66 5.59 14.01
C LEU A 332 18.65 6.85 14.89
N SER A 333 19.65 7.72 14.69
CA SER A 333 19.72 8.97 15.42
C SER A 333 18.59 9.93 15.03
N THR A 334 18.13 10.78 15.95
CA THR A 334 17.11 11.81 15.65
C THR A 334 17.55 12.72 14.50
N ALA A 335 18.84 13.04 14.39
CA ALA A 335 19.38 13.84 13.29
C ALA A 335 19.25 13.13 11.94
N SER A 336 19.48 11.81 11.91
CA SER A 336 19.29 10.96 10.71
C SER A 336 17.82 10.89 10.31
N ILE A 337 16.91 10.78 11.28
CA ILE A 337 15.46 10.74 11.03
C ILE A 337 14.96 12.10 10.53
N ASN A 338 15.42 13.22 11.11
CA ASN A 338 15.14 14.57 10.61
C ASN A 338 15.62 14.74 9.16
N SER A 339 16.86 14.34 8.87
CA SER A 339 17.42 14.40 7.50
C SER A 339 16.67 13.49 6.52
N GLY A 340 16.23 12.31 6.98
CA GLY A 340 15.38 11.41 6.21
C GLY A 340 14.01 12.01 5.92
N LEU A 341 13.41 12.72 6.89
CA LEU A 341 12.14 13.41 6.69
C LEU A 341 12.27 14.53 5.64
N GLU A 342 13.33 15.33 5.70
CA GLU A 342 13.62 16.35 4.67
C GLU A 342 13.74 15.73 3.28
N GLN A 343 14.45 14.60 3.15
CA GLN A 343 14.55 13.85 1.88
C GLN A 343 13.19 13.32 1.40
N ALA A 344 12.41 12.73 2.30
CA ALA A 344 11.09 12.20 1.97
C ALA A 344 10.14 13.32 1.49
N VAL A 345 10.15 14.47 2.16
CA VAL A 345 9.35 15.65 1.77
C VAL A 345 9.81 16.20 0.42
N ALA A 346 11.12 16.38 0.21
CA ALA A 346 11.66 16.91 -1.04
C ALA A 346 11.35 16.03 -2.26
N ASN A 347 11.22 14.72 -2.06
CA ASN A 347 10.91 13.74 -3.12
C ASN A 347 9.43 13.34 -3.16
N ASN A 348 8.54 14.04 -2.44
CA ASN A 348 7.10 13.74 -2.37
C ASN A 348 6.77 12.31 -1.93
N MET A 349 7.59 11.71 -1.07
CA MET A 349 7.37 10.38 -0.49
C MET A 349 6.41 10.48 0.70
N ILE A 350 5.14 10.74 0.43
CA ILE A 350 4.12 11.09 1.43
C ILE A 350 4.02 10.05 2.55
N ALA A 351 3.89 8.77 2.21
CA ALA A 351 3.70 7.71 3.20
C ALA A 351 4.94 7.52 4.08
N ALA A 352 6.14 7.62 3.51
CA ALA A 352 7.40 7.58 4.26
C ALA A 352 7.53 8.79 5.20
N ALA A 353 7.20 9.99 4.71
CA ALA A 353 7.22 11.22 5.50
C ALA A 353 6.27 11.11 6.71
N GLN A 354 5.06 10.57 6.53
CA GLN A 354 4.11 10.36 7.62
C GLN A 354 4.65 9.39 8.69
N GLN A 355 5.30 8.29 8.28
CA GLN A 355 5.92 7.37 9.24
C GLN A 355 7.08 8.03 9.99
N LEU A 356 7.91 8.84 9.32
CA LEU A 356 9.00 9.58 9.95
C LEU A 356 8.48 10.63 10.95
N ILE A 357 7.41 11.36 10.60
CA ILE A 357 6.74 12.30 11.50
C ILE A 357 6.18 11.56 12.73
N SER A 358 5.51 10.43 12.54
CA SER A 358 5.00 9.59 13.64
C SER A 358 6.11 9.11 14.59
N VAL A 359 7.29 8.80 14.06
CA VAL A 359 8.46 8.40 14.85
C VAL A 359 9.03 9.59 15.63
N LEU A 360 9.14 10.76 15.01
CA LEU A 360 9.60 11.99 15.67
C LEU A 360 8.64 12.46 16.77
N ASP A 361 7.33 12.29 16.57
CA ASP A 361 6.30 12.56 17.59
C ASP A 361 6.42 11.65 18.82
N GLY A 362 7.15 10.53 18.74
CA GLY A 362 7.49 9.65 19.87
C GLY A 362 8.88 9.88 20.49
N ALA A 363 9.75 10.67 19.85
CA ALA A 363 11.16 10.82 20.26
C ALA A 363 11.34 11.63 21.56
N GLY A 364 12.18 11.19 22.50
CA GLY A 364 12.40 11.91 23.77
C GLY A 364 13.32 13.13 23.71
N ASN A 365 13.92 13.43 22.55
CA ASN A 365 14.91 14.52 22.41
C ASN A 365 14.23 15.88 22.12
N SER A 366 14.95 16.97 21.80
CA SER A 366 14.34 18.30 21.54
C SER A 366 14.63 18.90 20.15
N ASP A 367 15.26 18.13 19.25
CA ASP A 367 15.55 18.57 17.88
C ASP A 367 14.42 18.22 16.91
N TRP A 368 13.61 19.23 16.58
CA TRP A 368 12.44 19.14 15.71
C TRP A 368 12.60 19.83 14.36
N SER A 369 13.85 20.08 13.94
CA SER A 369 14.16 20.76 12.68
C SER A 369 13.43 20.15 11.48
N GLY A 370 13.40 18.82 11.38
CA GLY A 370 12.68 18.11 10.32
C GLY A 370 11.15 18.32 10.36
N LEU A 371 10.54 18.42 11.54
CA LEU A 371 9.10 18.70 11.67
C LEU A 371 8.77 20.13 11.23
N TYR A 372 9.60 21.11 11.59
CA TYR A 372 9.42 22.48 11.12
C TYR A 372 9.57 22.58 9.60
N ASN A 373 10.52 21.87 8.99
CA ASN A 373 10.63 21.80 7.52
C ASN A 373 9.39 21.15 6.89
N ALA A 374 8.91 20.03 7.44
CA ALA A 374 7.74 19.33 6.94
C ALA A 374 6.45 20.18 7.01
N MET A 375 6.33 21.10 7.98
CA MET A 375 5.21 22.05 8.04
C MET A 375 5.10 22.97 6.82
N ASP A 376 6.21 23.25 6.14
CA ASP A 376 6.23 24.09 4.94
C ASP A 376 5.89 23.29 3.66
N SER A 377 5.62 21.99 3.78
CA SER A 377 5.22 21.15 2.66
C SER A 377 3.89 21.59 2.06
N SER A 378 3.82 21.56 0.73
CA SER A 378 2.58 21.78 -0.03
C SER A 378 1.57 20.63 0.11
N VAL A 379 1.97 19.50 0.70
CA VAL A 379 1.11 18.34 0.92
C VAL A 379 0.44 18.46 2.31
N PRO A 380 -0.89 18.67 2.40
CA PRO A 380 -1.57 18.92 3.67
C PRO A 380 -1.36 17.82 4.71
N MET A 381 -1.34 16.56 4.29
CA MET A 381 -1.13 15.44 5.21
C MET A 381 0.26 15.44 5.85
N ILE A 382 1.28 16.02 5.21
CA ILE A 382 2.63 16.16 5.75
C ILE A 382 2.67 17.40 6.66
N SER A 383 2.24 18.56 6.17
CA SER A 383 2.34 19.80 6.94
C SER A 383 1.51 19.80 8.21
N HIS A 384 0.28 19.26 8.14
CA HIS A 384 -0.62 19.18 9.27
C HIS A 384 -0.19 18.09 10.29
N SER A 385 0.31 16.94 9.83
CA SER A 385 0.84 15.93 10.76
C SER A 385 2.06 16.43 11.52
N ALA A 386 2.94 17.19 10.86
CA ALA A 386 4.08 17.82 11.52
C ALA A 386 3.64 18.86 12.58
N ALA A 387 2.60 19.65 12.30
CA ALA A 387 2.04 20.60 13.25
C ALA A 387 1.40 19.91 14.47
N VAL A 388 0.67 18.81 14.27
CA VAL A 388 0.14 17.98 15.36
C VAL A 388 1.30 17.44 16.21
N ALA A 389 2.32 16.86 15.59
CA ALA A 389 3.49 16.34 16.30
C ALA A 389 4.20 17.43 17.14
N LEU A 390 4.38 18.63 16.58
CA LEU A 390 4.96 19.77 17.32
C LEU A 390 4.09 20.21 18.50
N SER A 391 2.76 20.22 18.34
CA SER A 391 1.82 20.60 19.40
C SER A 391 1.83 19.62 20.59
N ASN A 392 2.00 18.32 20.32
CA ASN A 392 2.18 17.28 21.34
C ASN A 392 3.43 17.54 22.21
N ARG A 393 4.37 18.35 21.71
CA ARG A 393 5.60 18.78 22.40
C ARG A 393 5.53 20.17 22.99
N GLY A 394 4.32 20.72 23.15
CA GLY A 394 4.11 22.05 23.72
C GLY A 394 4.48 23.21 22.79
N GLN A 395 4.68 22.96 21.49
CA GLN A 395 5.00 24.01 20.52
C GLN A 395 3.72 24.57 19.91
N TYR A 396 3.40 25.83 20.22
CA TYR A 396 2.20 26.52 19.73
C TYR A 396 2.53 27.87 19.06
N GLY A 397 3.65 27.93 18.35
CA GLY A 397 3.98 29.10 17.53
C GLY A 397 2.90 29.37 16.47
N ALA A 398 2.81 30.62 15.99
CA ALA A 398 1.75 31.05 15.07
C ALA A 398 1.59 30.13 13.84
N ALA A 399 2.69 29.67 13.24
CA ALA A 399 2.67 28.75 12.11
C ALA A 399 2.09 27.37 12.45
N VAL A 400 2.34 26.86 13.67
CA VAL A 400 1.77 25.59 14.14
C VAL A 400 0.27 25.74 14.28
N VAL A 401 -0.18 26.79 14.97
CA VAL A 401 -1.61 27.07 15.18
C VAL A 401 -2.35 27.27 13.85
N GLN A 402 -1.76 27.99 12.89
CA GLN A 402 -2.33 28.15 11.54
C GLN A 402 -2.49 26.81 10.82
N ASN A 403 -1.49 25.92 10.91
CA ASN A 403 -1.58 24.58 10.35
C ASN A 403 -2.64 23.73 11.05
N LEU A 404 -2.74 23.77 12.38
CA LEU A 404 -3.79 23.07 13.12
C LEU A 404 -5.19 23.59 12.73
N ALA A 405 -5.35 24.91 12.63
CA ALA A 405 -6.61 25.52 12.21
C ALA A 405 -7.00 25.13 10.78
N ALA A 406 -6.03 24.99 9.87
CA ALA A 406 -6.27 24.49 8.52
C ALA A 406 -6.59 22.98 8.52
N ALA A 407 -5.90 22.20 9.34
CA ALA A 407 -6.10 20.76 9.47
C ALA A 407 -7.50 20.40 9.99
N VAL A 408 -8.06 21.18 10.92
CA VAL A 408 -9.46 21.03 11.39
C VAL A 408 -10.46 21.14 10.22
N ARG A 409 -10.13 21.91 9.18
CA ARG A 409 -10.98 22.06 7.98
C ARG A 409 -10.77 20.98 6.94
N LEU A 410 -9.79 20.07 7.13
CA LEU A 410 -9.59 18.97 6.19
C LEU A 410 -10.85 18.11 6.15
N GLU A 411 -11.44 18.06 4.98
CA GLU A 411 -12.61 17.25 4.69
C GLU A 411 -12.35 16.48 3.40
N SER A 412 -12.53 15.16 3.48
CA SER A 412 -12.67 14.35 2.27
C SER A 412 -14.15 14.09 2.06
N LYS A 413 -14.72 14.62 0.97
CA LYS A 413 -16.06 14.21 0.55
C LYS A 413 -16.06 12.72 0.26
N ARG A 414 -17.17 12.04 0.57
CA ARG A 414 -17.41 10.69 0.06
C ARG A 414 -17.41 10.74 -1.47
N ILE A 415 -16.81 9.76 -2.13
CA ILE A 415 -16.69 9.69 -3.59
C ILE A 415 -17.25 8.36 -4.08
N VAL A 416 -18.22 8.42 -4.98
CA VAL A 416 -18.69 7.26 -5.74
C VAL A 416 -18.06 7.29 -7.13
N HIS A 417 -17.56 6.15 -7.60
CA HIS A 417 -17.07 6.03 -8.97
C HIS A 417 -18.10 5.31 -9.82
N ILE A 418 -18.71 6.07 -10.72
CA ILE A 418 -19.68 5.61 -11.70
C ILE A 418 -18.91 5.23 -12.97
N ILE A 419 -19.03 3.98 -13.40
CA ILE A 419 -18.45 3.44 -14.62
C ILE A 419 -19.62 3.01 -15.51
N ASP A 420 -20.01 3.88 -16.44
CA ASP A 420 -21.22 3.69 -17.22
C ASP A 420 -21.09 4.38 -18.60
N GLY A 421 -21.27 3.61 -19.67
CA GLY A 421 -21.26 4.12 -21.04
C GLY A 421 -22.51 4.93 -21.43
N ASP A 422 -23.58 4.86 -20.63
CA ASP A 422 -24.76 5.69 -20.78
C ASP A 422 -24.59 7.02 -20.03
N SER A 423 -24.14 8.03 -20.76
CA SER A 423 -23.92 9.38 -20.21
C SER A 423 -25.16 10.01 -19.56
N ALA A 424 -26.38 9.71 -20.02
CA ALA A 424 -27.59 10.30 -19.44
C ALA A 424 -27.91 9.69 -18.08
N ARG A 425 -27.77 8.36 -17.96
CA ARG A 425 -27.94 7.64 -16.70
C ARG A 425 -26.85 8.02 -15.68
N ALA A 426 -25.59 8.05 -16.13
CA ALA A 426 -24.45 8.43 -15.28
C ALA A 426 -24.58 9.85 -14.70
N ASN A 427 -24.93 10.84 -15.54
CA ASN A 427 -25.11 12.23 -15.10
C ASN A 427 -26.27 12.40 -14.11
N SER A 428 -27.38 11.67 -14.34
CA SER A 428 -28.53 11.71 -13.43
C SER A 428 -28.16 11.20 -12.03
N MET A 429 -27.36 10.13 -11.97
CA MET A 429 -26.88 9.56 -10.72
C MET A 429 -25.81 10.43 -10.03
N GLN A 430 -24.92 11.05 -10.81
CA GLN A 430 -23.94 12.02 -10.28
C GLN A 430 -24.61 13.22 -9.60
N MET A 431 -25.69 13.75 -10.17
CA MET A 431 -26.44 14.87 -9.55
C MET A 431 -27.10 14.45 -8.24
N ALA A 432 -27.68 13.25 -8.18
CA ALA A 432 -28.28 12.73 -6.95
C ALA A 432 -27.26 12.58 -5.81
N PHE A 433 -26.03 12.13 -6.12
CA PHE A 433 -24.94 12.09 -5.14
C PHE A 433 -24.56 13.49 -4.65
N ALA A 434 -24.47 14.47 -5.55
CA ALA A 434 -24.08 15.84 -5.20
C ALA A 434 -25.06 16.50 -4.22
N ASP A 435 -26.37 16.28 -4.40
CA ASP A 435 -27.41 16.79 -3.49
C ASP A 435 -27.33 16.17 -2.08
N MET A 436 -26.76 14.96 -1.98
CA MET A 436 -26.53 14.24 -0.72
C MET A 436 -25.11 14.47 -0.17
N GLY A 437 -24.35 15.43 -0.71
CA GLY A 437 -23.00 15.77 -0.25
C GLY A 437 -21.90 14.78 -0.67
N VAL A 438 -22.21 13.84 -1.56
CA VAL A 438 -21.30 12.83 -2.11
C VAL A 438 -20.78 13.32 -3.46
N SER A 439 -19.47 13.30 -3.66
CA SER A 439 -18.88 13.57 -4.97
C SER A 439 -18.97 12.32 -5.84
N ALA A 440 -19.10 12.47 -7.15
CA ALA A 440 -19.05 11.32 -8.05
C ALA A 440 -18.07 11.55 -9.20
N ILE A 441 -17.21 10.56 -9.43
CA ILE A 441 -16.33 10.45 -10.60
C ILE A 441 -17.09 9.62 -11.62
N VAL A 442 -17.15 10.09 -12.87
CA VAL A 442 -17.82 9.39 -13.97
C VAL A 442 -16.78 8.95 -14.99
N SER A 443 -16.78 7.66 -15.32
CA SER A 443 -16.03 7.06 -16.41
C SER A 443 -17.00 6.49 -17.44
N ASN A 444 -16.80 6.82 -18.71
CA ASN A 444 -17.69 6.38 -19.80
C ASN A 444 -17.37 4.96 -20.32
N ASP A 445 -16.30 4.36 -19.82
CA ASP A 445 -15.83 3.04 -20.21
C ASP A 445 -15.04 2.39 -19.07
N GLY A 446 -14.87 1.07 -19.15
CA GLY A 446 -14.23 0.26 -18.14
C GLY A 446 -12.73 0.52 -18.02
N ALA A 447 -11.99 0.75 -19.12
CA ALA A 447 -10.57 1.04 -19.05
C ALA A 447 -10.32 2.38 -18.35
N SER A 448 -11.05 3.44 -18.71
CA SER A 448 -11.03 4.72 -17.99
C SER A 448 -11.52 4.55 -16.56
N GLY A 449 -12.47 3.64 -16.32
CA GLY A 449 -12.88 3.21 -14.98
C GLY A 449 -11.71 2.65 -14.16
N LEU A 450 -10.97 1.69 -14.71
CA LEU A 450 -9.81 1.12 -14.02
C LEU A 450 -8.64 2.09 -13.92
N VAL A 451 -8.39 2.93 -14.93
CA VAL A 451 -7.37 3.98 -14.86
C VAL A 451 -7.73 4.98 -13.77
N ASN A 452 -8.96 5.48 -13.75
CA ASN A 452 -9.43 6.39 -12.71
C ASN A 452 -9.46 5.71 -11.34
N MET A 453 -9.71 4.41 -11.23
CA MET A 453 -9.55 3.65 -9.98
C MET A 453 -8.09 3.64 -9.49
N HIS A 454 -7.11 3.53 -10.39
CA HIS A 454 -5.69 3.59 -10.01
C HIS A 454 -5.26 5.01 -9.62
N LEU A 455 -5.77 6.03 -10.32
CA LEU A 455 -5.44 7.44 -10.11
C LEU A 455 -6.21 8.08 -8.94
N ALA A 456 -7.42 7.60 -8.65
CA ALA A 456 -8.25 8.08 -7.56
C ALA A 456 -7.80 7.42 -6.27
N ALA A 457 -7.41 8.26 -5.30
CA ALA A 457 -6.89 7.78 -4.04
C ALA A 457 -7.96 7.09 -3.16
N ASN A 458 -9.26 7.37 -3.36
CA ASN A 458 -10.34 6.89 -2.49
C ASN A 458 -11.72 6.86 -3.19
N VAL A 459 -12.43 5.74 -3.10
CA VAL A 459 -13.80 5.54 -3.59
C VAL A 459 -14.58 4.78 -2.50
N ASP A 460 -15.78 5.24 -2.12
CA ASP A 460 -16.66 4.58 -1.12
C ASP A 460 -17.53 3.48 -1.74
N ALA A 461 -17.84 3.61 -3.03
CA ALA A 461 -18.57 2.62 -3.78
C ALA A 461 -18.27 2.76 -5.27
N PHE A 462 -18.25 1.62 -5.97
CA PHE A 462 -18.25 1.58 -7.43
C PHE A 462 -19.65 1.26 -7.91
N VAL A 463 -20.11 2.00 -8.91
CA VAL A 463 -21.36 1.71 -9.62
C VAL A 463 -20.99 1.43 -11.06
N ILE A 464 -21.19 0.19 -11.51
CA ILE A 464 -20.71 -0.30 -12.80
C ILE A 464 -21.92 -0.68 -13.65
N ALA A 465 -22.02 -0.16 -14.86
CA ALA A 465 -23.01 -0.65 -15.81
C ALA A 465 -22.75 -2.13 -16.16
N GLU A 466 -23.82 -2.92 -16.26
CA GLU A 466 -23.70 -4.32 -16.70
C GLU A 466 -23.03 -4.45 -18.08
N VAL A 467 -23.29 -3.48 -18.97
CA VAL A 467 -22.69 -3.40 -20.30
C VAL A 467 -21.75 -2.19 -20.37
N LEU A 468 -20.48 -2.45 -20.65
CA LEU A 468 -19.45 -1.42 -20.86
C LEU A 468 -18.84 -1.54 -22.26
N PRO A 469 -18.31 -0.45 -22.85
CA PRO A 469 -17.83 -0.44 -24.23
C PRO A 469 -16.57 -1.29 -24.50
N ASP A 470 -15.77 -1.59 -23.48
CA ASP A 470 -14.37 -2.00 -23.64
C ASP A 470 -13.85 -3.00 -22.59
N LEU A 471 -14.63 -3.34 -21.54
CA LEU A 471 -14.30 -4.34 -20.52
C LEU A 471 -15.58 -5.01 -20.00
N TYR A 472 -15.48 -6.23 -19.46
CA TYR A 472 -16.61 -6.84 -18.77
C TYR A 472 -16.77 -6.28 -17.35
N ALA A 473 -18.02 -6.03 -16.91
CA ALA A 473 -18.31 -5.58 -15.55
C ALA A 473 -17.73 -6.51 -14.47
N SER A 474 -17.76 -7.83 -14.70
CA SER A 474 -17.14 -8.83 -13.82
C SER A 474 -15.63 -8.67 -13.72
N ARG A 475 -14.94 -8.34 -14.81
CA ARG A 475 -13.49 -8.07 -14.83
C ARG A 475 -13.18 -6.76 -14.12
N VAL A 476 -13.95 -5.71 -14.36
CA VAL A 476 -13.78 -4.42 -13.68
C VAL A 476 -13.99 -4.63 -12.18
N SER A 477 -15.07 -5.30 -11.79
CA SER A 477 -15.34 -5.69 -10.40
C SER A 477 -14.22 -6.53 -9.80
N LYS A 478 -13.74 -7.57 -10.50
CA LYS A 478 -12.64 -8.42 -10.03
C LYS A 478 -11.33 -7.64 -9.90
N SER A 479 -11.07 -6.71 -10.82
CA SER A 479 -9.88 -5.85 -10.78
C SER A 479 -9.94 -4.85 -9.62
N ILE A 480 -11.12 -4.29 -9.36
CA ILE A 480 -11.40 -3.47 -8.16
C ILE A 480 -11.16 -4.33 -6.92
N LYS A 481 -11.75 -5.52 -6.84
CA LYS A 481 -11.64 -6.40 -5.67
C LYS A 481 -10.25 -7.01 -5.47
N ALA A 482 -9.46 -7.14 -6.54
CA ALA A 482 -8.08 -7.61 -6.48
C ALA A 482 -7.10 -6.53 -6.03
N ASP A 483 -7.48 -5.25 -6.12
CA ASP A 483 -6.72 -4.15 -5.54
C ASP A 483 -6.97 -4.15 -4.02
N PRO A 484 -5.94 -4.33 -3.17
CA PRO A 484 -6.11 -4.31 -1.72
C PRO A 484 -6.76 -3.03 -1.18
N ARG A 485 -6.70 -1.92 -1.92
CA ARG A 485 -7.35 -0.66 -1.54
C ARG A 485 -8.88 -0.72 -1.62
N PHE A 486 -9.43 -1.61 -2.44
CA PHE A 486 -10.86 -1.66 -2.75
C PHE A 486 -11.50 -3.05 -2.56
N SER A 487 -10.77 -4.00 -1.96
CA SER A 487 -11.24 -5.37 -1.68
C SER A 487 -12.56 -5.38 -0.90
N ASP A 488 -12.72 -4.48 0.07
CA ASP A 488 -13.92 -4.38 0.91
C ASP A 488 -14.92 -3.31 0.44
N VAL A 489 -14.59 -2.54 -0.60
CA VAL A 489 -15.45 -1.48 -1.12
C VAL A 489 -16.62 -2.06 -1.89
N SER A 490 -17.84 -1.60 -1.60
CA SER A 490 -19.07 -2.06 -2.26
C SER A 490 -19.04 -1.81 -3.77
N VAL A 491 -19.36 -2.84 -4.56
CA VAL A 491 -19.47 -2.75 -6.02
C VAL A 491 -20.90 -3.10 -6.41
N TYR A 492 -21.58 -2.14 -7.05
CA TYR A 492 -22.95 -2.27 -7.53
C TYR A 492 -22.93 -2.44 -9.05
N ILE A 493 -23.64 -3.44 -9.56
CA ILE A 493 -23.81 -3.64 -11.00
C ILE A 493 -25.21 -3.16 -11.40
N LEU A 494 -25.28 -2.16 -12.27
CA LEU A 494 -26.52 -1.61 -12.82
C LEU A 494 -27.02 -2.53 -13.95
N GLY A 495 -27.95 -3.42 -13.60
CA GLY A 495 -28.76 -4.20 -14.54
C GLY A 495 -30.18 -3.64 -14.68
N GLU A 496 -31.16 -4.48 -15.03
CA GLU A 496 -32.56 -4.06 -15.23
C GLU A 496 -33.30 -3.64 -13.93
N ASN A 497 -32.83 -4.07 -12.76
CA ASN A 497 -33.41 -3.69 -11.46
C ASN A 497 -32.65 -2.50 -10.84
N ALA A 498 -33.38 -1.42 -10.56
CA ALA A 498 -32.89 -0.09 -10.22
C ALA A 498 -32.15 -0.01 -8.86
N VAL A 499 -30.82 -0.03 -8.90
CA VAL A 499 -29.98 0.50 -7.80
C VAL A 499 -30.04 2.03 -7.86
N THR A 500 -30.49 2.68 -6.79
CA THR A 500 -30.57 4.14 -6.67
C THR A 500 -29.37 4.72 -5.91
N ALA A 501 -29.19 6.05 -5.97
CA ALA A 501 -28.13 6.73 -5.20
C ALA A 501 -28.29 6.54 -3.68
N ILE A 502 -29.53 6.41 -3.18
CA ILE A 502 -29.84 6.14 -1.78
C ILE A 502 -29.36 4.73 -1.41
N ASP A 503 -29.66 3.72 -2.23
CA ASP A 503 -29.22 2.33 -1.98
C ASP A 503 -27.68 2.21 -1.93
N VAL A 504 -26.98 3.03 -2.73
CA VAL A 504 -25.52 3.09 -2.71
C VAL A 504 -24.99 3.76 -1.43
N ILE A 505 -25.63 4.84 -0.98
CA ILE A 505 -25.24 5.57 0.24
C ILE A 505 -25.54 4.76 1.51
N ASP A 506 -26.71 4.13 1.57
CA ASP A 506 -27.11 3.28 2.71
C ASP A 506 -26.20 2.06 2.86
N GLY A 507 -25.56 1.63 1.76
CA GLY A 507 -24.57 0.55 1.76
C GLY A 507 -23.12 0.99 1.90
N PHE A 508 -22.86 2.27 2.20
CA PHE A 508 -21.51 2.72 2.52
C PHE A 508 -20.98 2.02 3.77
N GLY A 509 -19.80 1.43 3.64
CA GLY A 509 -19.02 0.98 4.79
C GLY A 509 -18.39 2.13 5.56
N ASP A 510 -17.50 1.76 6.48
CA ASP A 510 -16.59 2.68 7.13
C ASP A 510 -15.85 3.53 6.10
N LEU A 511 -15.44 4.74 6.49
CA LEU A 511 -14.64 5.59 5.62
C LEU A 511 -13.40 4.83 5.15
N SER A 512 -13.08 4.93 3.86
CA SER A 512 -11.83 4.35 3.35
C SER A 512 -10.65 4.88 4.16
N SER A 513 -9.58 4.09 4.27
CA SER A 513 -8.41 4.39 5.12
C SER A 513 -7.86 5.81 4.93
N ALA A 514 -7.82 6.34 3.71
CA ALA A 514 -7.34 7.71 3.49
C ALA A 514 -8.40 8.81 3.74
N ARG A 515 -9.71 8.52 3.70
CA ARG A 515 -10.73 9.45 4.23
C ARG A 515 -10.74 9.46 5.75
N GLN A 516 -10.64 8.28 6.34
CA GLN A 516 -10.43 8.12 7.77
C GLN A 516 -9.19 8.90 8.19
N ALA A 517 -8.08 8.84 7.44
CA ALA A 517 -6.88 9.62 7.73
C ALA A 517 -7.12 11.16 7.72
N TYR A 518 -7.98 11.71 6.85
CA TYR A 518 -8.33 13.13 6.88
C TYR A 518 -9.21 13.48 8.10
N ALA A 519 -10.18 12.63 8.42
CA ALA A 519 -11.01 12.80 9.62
C ALA A 519 -10.17 12.69 10.91
N ASP A 520 -9.27 11.71 10.97
CA ASP A 520 -8.33 11.49 12.07
C ASP A 520 -7.37 12.68 12.19
N MET A 521 -6.87 13.22 11.07
CA MET A 521 -6.04 14.43 11.08
C MET A 521 -6.81 15.64 11.61
N ALA A 522 -8.05 15.84 11.18
CA ALA A 522 -8.89 16.93 11.67
C ALA A 522 -9.21 16.77 13.17
N ALA A 523 -9.51 15.54 13.61
CA ALA A 523 -9.75 15.21 15.01
C ALA A 523 -8.51 15.40 15.88
N ALA A 524 -7.34 14.96 15.40
CA ALA A 524 -6.06 15.15 16.06
C ALA A 524 -5.70 16.63 16.17
N ALA A 525 -5.95 17.42 15.13
CA ALA A 525 -5.74 18.86 15.16
C ALA A 525 -6.70 19.59 16.11
N ALA A 526 -7.98 19.21 16.12
CA ALA A 526 -8.94 19.73 17.11
C ALA A 526 -8.52 19.36 18.54
N THR A 527 -8.03 18.13 18.73
CA THR A 527 -7.51 17.65 20.01
C THR A 527 -6.25 18.40 20.44
N ALA A 528 -5.33 18.70 19.51
CA ALA A 528 -4.15 19.51 19.78
C ALA A 528 -4.50 20.93 20.26
N LEU A 529 -5.65 21.46 19.86
CA LEU A 529 -6.15 22.76 20.33
C LEU A 529 -6.82 22.68 21.72
N LEU A 530 -6.94 21.48 22.33
CA LEU A 530 -7.50 21.25 23.67
C LEU A 530 -6.49 21.51 24.80
N HIS A 531 -6.08 22.76 25.00
CA HIS A 531 -5.21 23.03 26.15
C HIS A 531 -5.41 24.41 26.80
N PRO A 532 -5.66 24.49 28.13
CA PRO A 532 -5.84 25.76 28.84
C PRO A 532 -4.64 26.71 28.73
N ALA A 533 -3.40 26.17 28.73
CA ALA A 533 -2.19 26.99 28.59
C ALA A 533 -2.01 27.58 27.17
N HIS A 534 -2.86 27.18 26.22
CA HIS A 534 -2.82 27.60 24.83
C HIS A 534 -4.20 28.03 24.33
N ALA A 535 -5.01 28.65 25.21
CA ALA A 535 -6.32 29.21 24.84
C ALA A 535 -6.24 30.16 23.61
N ASP A 536 -5.14 30.90 23.46
CA ASP A 536 -4.89 31.77 22.30
C ASP A 536 -4.75 31.00 20.96
N ALA A 537 -4.31 29.74 21.02
CA ALA A 537 -4.28 28.87 19.85
C ALA A 537 -5.71 28.49 19.41
N ALA A 538 -6.55 28.09 20.37
CA ALA A 538 -7.96 27.81 20.10
C ALA A 538 -8.70 29.05 19.59
N ASN A 539 -8.42 30.24 20.16
CA ASN A 539 -8.95 31.53 19.70
C ASN A 539 -8.68 31.78 18.22
N SER A 540 -7.46 31.49 17.76
CA SER A 540 -7.07 31.69 16.37
C SER A 540 -7.73 30.70 15.39
N ALA A 541 -8.30 29.61 15.92
CA ALA A 541 -8.93 28.53 15.16
C ALA A 541 -10.46 28.49 15.27
N VAL A 542 -11.10 29.44 15.96
CA VAL A 542 -12.55 29.45 16.25
C VAL A 542 -13.40 29.20 15.01
N SER A 543 -13.15 29.92 13.92
CA SER A 543 -13.92 29.75 12.67
C SER A 543 -13.81 28.34 12.09
N SER A 544 -12.64 27.72 12.16
CA SER A 544 -12.43 26.33 11.73
C SER A 544 -13.16 25.34 12.62
N LEU A 545 -13.08 25.54 13.94
CA LEU A 545 -13.68 24.68 14.95
C LEU A 545 -15.21 24.72 14.90
N ILE A 546 -15.81 25.92 14.74
CA ILE A 546 -17.26 26.07 14.52
C ILE A 546 -17.69 25.32 13.27
N GLY A 547 -16.98 25.48 12.15
CA GLY A 547 -17.27 24.76 10.91
C GLY A 547 -17.21 23.24 11.06
N ALA A 548 -16.40 22.72 12.00
CA ALA A 548 -16.25 21.30 12.25
C ALA A 548 -17.35 20.68 13.14
N LEU A 549 -18.18 21.49 13.82
CA LEU A 549 -19.25 21.00 14.70
C LEU A 549 -20.34 20.20 13.97
N ASN A 550 -20.56 20.49 12.69
CA ASN A 550 -21.54 19.81 11.85
C ASN A 550 -21.02 18.50 11.22
N ARG A 551 -19.79 18.09 11.55
CA ARG A 551 -19.18 16.85 11.04
C ARG A 551 -19.55 15.64 11.91
N GLN A 552 -19.07 14.47 11.51
CA GLN A 552 -19.15 13.26 12.34
C GLN A 552 -18.49 13.45 13.71
N ASP A 553 -18.95 12.67 14.69
CA ASP A 553 -18.60 12.86 16.10
C ASP A 553 -17.11 12.77 16.40
N SER A 554 -16.38 11.93 15.66
CA SER A 554 -14.92 11.83 15.81
C SER A 554 -14.20 13.16 15.60
N VAL A 555 -14.78 14.10 14.84
CA VAL A 555 -14.25 15.46 14.63
C VAL A 555 -15.04 16.50 15.44
N ALA A 556 -16.36 16.38 15.50
CA ALA A 556 -17.21 17.37 16.15
C ALA A 556 -17.01 17.42 17.67
N VAL A 557 -16.85 16.26 18.33
CA VAL A 557 -16.61 16.17 19.78
C VAL A 557 -15.32 16.87 20.21
N PRO A 558 -14.13 16.58 19.64
CA PRO A 558 -12.92 17.32 20.00
C PRO A 558 -13.00 18.80 19.61
N SER A 559 -13.71 19.15 18.53
CA SER A 559 -13.90 20.55 18.14
C SER A 559 -14.74 21.33 19.17
N ALA A 560 -15.85 20.76 19.64
CA ALA A 560 -16.67 21.35 20.70
C ALA A 560 -15.87 21.56 21.99
N ARG A 561 -15.07 20.56 22.38
CA ARG A 561 -14.21 20.67 23.56
C ARG A 561 -13.16 21.79 23.40
N ALA A 562 -12.61 21.99 22.21
CA ALA A 562 -11.60 23.03 21.94
C ALA A 562 -12.21 24.42 21.98
N LEU A 563 -13.44 24.57 21.47
CA LEU A 563 -14.22 25.79 21.60
C LEU A 563 -14.48 26.17 23.06
N GLY A 564 -14.61 25.20 23.97
CA GLY A 564 -14.73 25.47 25.40
C GLY A 564 -13.50 26.13 26.04
N PHE A 565 -12.34 26.07 25.38
CA PHE A 565 -11.11 26.76 25.79
C PHE A 565 -10.77 27.95 24.88
N ALA A 566 -11.45 28.08 23.74
CA ALA A 566 -11.48 29.34 23.02
C ALA A 566 -12.24 30.36 23.89
N GLY A 567 -11.69 31.56 24.00
CA GLY A 567 -12.26 32.68 24.73
C GLY A 567 -13.70 32.96 24.32
N ALA A 568 -14.43 33.61 25.22
CA ALA A 568 -15.87 33.77 25.09
C ALA A 568 -16.24 34.80 24.02
N SER A 569 -16.77 34.31 22.91
CA SER A 569 -17.51 35.10 21.93
C SER A 569 -18.95 34.58 21.86
N SER A 570 -19.89 35.47 21.58
CA SER A 570 -21.30 35.11 21.34
C SER A 570 -21.42 34.02 20.28
N ASP A 571 -20.65 34.15 19.20
CA ASP A 571 -20.70 33.25 18.05
C ASP A 571 -20.32 31.82 18.42
N VAL A 572 -19.37 31.63 19.34
CA VAL A 572 -19.00 30.31 19.86
C VAL A 572 -20.11 29.73 20.74
N ALA A 573 -20.69 30.54 21.63
CA ALA A 573 -21.78 30.10 22.49
C ALA A 573 -23.02 29.71 21.67
N ASP A 574 -23.38 30.52 20.67
CA ASP A 574 -24.51 30.26 19.77
C ASP A 574 -24.32 28.97 18.98
N ALA A 575 -23.14 28.76 18.38
CA ALA A 575 -22.86 27.53 17.63
C ALA A 575 -22.91 26.27 18.51
N LEU A 576 -22.45 26.33 19.76
CA LEU A 576 -22.53 25.21 20.70
C LEU A 576 -23.96 24.97 21.21
N LEU A 577 -24.76 26.03 21.37
CA LEU A 577 -26.19 25.93 21.71
C LEU A 577 -26.99 25.30 20.57
N ASP A 578 -26.69 25.64 19.32
CA ASP A 578 -27.31 25.04 18.14
C ASP A 578 -27.09 23.52 18.12
N VAL A 579 -25.85 23.06 18.36
CA VAL A 579 -25.55 21.62 18.46
C VAL A 579 -26.29 20.99 19.64
N LEU A 580 -26.32 21.64 20.81
CA LEU A 580 -27.00 21.12 21.99
C LEU A 580 -28.51 20.95 21.77
N GLY A 581 -29.14 21.89 21.04
CA GLY A 581 -30.57 21.89 20.75
C GLY A 581 -31.01 20.96 19.61
N ASP A 582 -30.08 20.51 18.77
CA ASP A 582 -30.38 19.60 17.66
C ASP A 582 -30.51 18.13 18.15
N THR A 583 -31.75 17.65 18.27
CA THR A 583 -32.06 16.28 18.70
C THR A 583 -31.70 15.20 17.67
N GLY A 584 -31.36 15.60 16.43
CA GLY A 584 -30.80 14.70 15.41
C GLY A 584 -29.31 14.40 15.62
N ARG A 585 -28.61 15.15 16.48
CA ARG A 585 -27.20 14.93 16.81
C ARG A 585 -27.04 13.91 17.94
N SER A 586 -25.90 13.23 17.97
CA SER A 586 -25.59 12.25 19.01
C SER A 586 -25.52 12.89 20.40
N SER A 587 -25.78 12.09 21.44
CA SER A 587 -25.64 12.59 22.81
C SER A 587 -24.19 12.95 23.14
N GLU A 588 -23.20 12.32 22.49
CA GLU A 588 -21.77 12.55 22.72
C GLU A 588 -21.33 13.98 22.36
N VAL A 589 -21.69 14.46 21.16
CA VAL A 589 -21.34 15.83 20.72
C VAL A 589 -22.15 16.88 21.48
N ARG A 590 -23.38 16.55 21.88
CA ARG A 590 -24.25 17.42 22.70
C ARG A 590 -23.70 17.56 24.12
N VAL A 591 -23.24 16.47 24.74
CA VAL A 591 -22.51 16.47 26.02
C VAL A 591 -21.24 17.31 25.93
N ALA A 592 -20.46 17.14 24.87
CA ALA A 592 -19.25 17.94 24.65
C ALA A 592 -19.56 19.43 24.56
N SER A 593 -20.64 19.79 23.86
CA SER A 593 -21.09 21.18 23.71
C SER A 593 -21.59 21.78 25.02
N ALA A 594 -22.37 21.05 25.82
CA ALA A 594 -22.82 21.50 27.14
C ALA A 594 -21.64 21.73 28.11
N ASN A 595 -20.65 20.84 28.13
CA ASN A 595 -19.45 21.03 28.95
C ASN A 595 -18.60 22.21 28.45
N ALA A 596 -18.49 22.41 27.14
CA ALA A 596 -17.78 23.55 26.56
C ALA A 596 -18.45 24.89 26.93
N LEU A 597 -19.77 24.96 26.84
CA LEU A 597 -20.57 26.11 27.29
C LEU A 597 -20.35 26.39 28.78
N SER A 598 -20.33 25.35 29.62
CA SER A 598 -20.02 25.49 31.05
C SER A 598 -18.65 26.15 31.30
N ASN A 599 -17.62 25.79 30.53
CA ASN A 599 -16.29 26.40 30.65
C ASN A 599 -16.30 27.88 30.23
N ILE A 600 -16.99 28.19 29.13
CA ILE A 600 -17.12 29.57 28.61
C ILE A 600 -17.81 30.46 29.65
N PHE A 601 -18.93 30.00 30.22
CA PHE A 601 -19.70 30.75 31.22
C PHE A 601 -18.91 30.99 32.50
N ALA A 602 -18.17 29.98 32.98
CA ALA A 602 -17.33 30.10 34.17
C ALA A 602 -16.24 31.17 34.02
N GLY A 603 -15.66 31.31 32.83
CA GLY A 603 -14.54 32.22 32.59
C GLY A 603 -14.93 33.67 32.33
N THR A 604 -16.17 33.94 31.89
CA THR A 604 -16.49 35.23 31.24
C THR A 604 -17.85 35.85 31.57
N GLY A 605 -18.75 35.11 32.23
CA GLY A 605 -20.05 35.62 32.63
C GLY A 605 -21.07 35.81 31.49
N ILE A 606 -20.81 35.26 30.29
CA ILE A 606 -21.84 35.14 29.26
C ILE A 606 -23.00 34.28 29.81
N ALA A 607 -24.23 34.74 29.63
CA ALA A 607 -25.43 34.02 30.04
C ALA A 607 -26.21 33.58 28.80
N ALA A 608 -26.63 32.31 28.78
CA ALA A 608 -27.57 31.76 27.80
C ALA A 608 -28.96 31.57 28.44
N ASP A 609 -29.96 31.23 27.63
CA ASP A 609 -31.26 30.82 28.15
C ASP A 609 -31.16 29.39 28.73
N ALA A 610 -31.49 29.23 30.00
CA ALA A 610 -31.50 27.94 30.68
C ALA A 610 -32.49 26.93 30.05
N ALA A 611 -33.47 27.41 29.28
CA ALA A 611 -34.45 26.56 28.59
C ALA A 611 -33.81 25.54 27.64
N TYR A 612 -32.73 25.91 26.92
CA TYR A 612 -32.01 24.99 26.02
C TYR A 612 -31.45 23.79 26.79
N PHE A 613 -30.82 24.04 27.93
CA PHE A 613 -30.25 23.00 28.79
C PHE A 613 -31.33 22.15 29.46
N GLN A 614 -32.41 22.78 29.94
CA GLN A 614 -33.53 22.07 30.57
C GLN A 614 -34.23 21.13 29.60
N SER A 615 -34.40 21.53 28.33
CA SER A 615 -34.97 20.67 27.29
C SER A 615 -34.10 19.44 27.05
N ALA A 616 -32.78 19.62 26.94
CA ALA A 616 -31.85 18.51 26.74
C ALA A 616 -31.79 17.54 27.94
N MET A 617 -32.02 18.03 29.17
CA MET A 617 -32.01 17.21 30.38
C MET A 617 -33.13 16.16 30.45
N THR A 618 -34.24 16.35 29.72
CA THR A 618 -35.42 15.48 29.78
C THR A 618 -35.42 14.37 28.73
N GLU A 619 -34.40 14.31 27.87
CA GLU A 619 -34.33 13.37 26.74
C GLU A 619 -33.87 11.95 27.12
N GLY A 620 -33.58 11.70 28.40
CA GLY A 620 -33.30 10.36 28.93
C GLY A 620 -31.84 9.90 28.83
N ASP A 621 -30.93 10.73 28.31
CA ASP A 621 -29.48 10.49 28.38
C ASP A 621 -28.90 11.08 29.68
N VAL A 622 -28.32 10.21 30.51
CA VAL A 622 -27.79 10.58 31.84
C VAL A 622 -26.60 11.54 31.72
N ALA A 623 -25.68 11.27 30.79
CA ALA A 623 -24.47 12.08 30.64
C ALA A 623 -24.79 13.49 30.12
N LEU A 624 -25.75 13.59 29.20
CA LEU A 624 -26.26 14.86 28.69
C LEU A 624 -26.97 15.64 29.79
N SER A 625 -27.82 14.97 30.57
CA SER A 625 -28.53 15.59 31.69
C SER A 625 -27.56 16.15 32.73
N GLU A 626 -26.52 15.40 33.10
CA GLU A 626 -25.47 15.86 34.01
C GLU A 626 -24.66 17.04 33.46
N ALA A 627 -24.28 17.01 32.17
CA ALA A 627 -23.53 18.10 31.55
C ALA A 627 -24.34 19.40 31.50
N CYS A 628 -25.62 19.31 31.16
CA CYS A 628 -26.55 20.44 31.17
C CYS A 628 -26.76 21.00 32.59
N ALA A 629 -26.94 20.12 33.58
CA ALA A 629 -27.08 20.55 34.97
C ALA A 629 -25.84 21.31 35.48
N ARG A 630 -24.63 20.86 35.11
CA ARG A 630 -23.37 21.58 35.43
C ARG A 630 -23.34 22.97 34.79
N ALA A 631 -23.69 23.09 33.51
CA ALA A 631 -23.72 24.36 32.80
C ALA A 631 -24.71 25.36 33.44
N ILE A 632 -25.93 24.92 33.76
CA ILE A 632 -26.94 25.73 34.47
C ILE A 632 -26.41 26.21 35.84
N GLY A 633 -25.74 25.32 36.58
CA GLY A 633 -25.15 25.64 37.87
C GLY A 633 -24.12 26.75 37.78
N VAL A 634 -23.22 26.70 36.79
CA VAL A 634 -22.21 27.73 36.55
C VAL A 634 -22.83 29.07 36.19
N MET A 635 -23.90 29.08 35.39
CA MET A 635 -24.62 30.31 35.02
C MET A 635 -25.33 30.99 36.20
N SER A 636 -25.38 30.35 37.38
CA SER A 636 -26.17 30.81 38.52
C SER A 636 -27.66 31.02 38.19
N ALA A 637 -28.20 30.28 37.21
CA ALA A 637 -29.55 30.46 36.67
C ALA A 637 -30.68 29.87 37.55
N GLY A 638 -30.37 29.47 38.79
CA GLY A 638 -31.34 28.99 39.78
C GLY A 638 -31.30 27.48 40.04
N HIS A 639 -31.88 27.05 41.17
CA HIS A 639 -31.97 25.65 41.59
C HIS A 639 -33.16 24.95 40.93
N ILE A 640 -32.92 23.84 40.25
CA ILE A 640 -33.96 22.95 39.73
C ILE A 640 -34.22 21.86 40.77
N SER A 641 -35.45 21.79 41.31
CA SER A 641 -35.82 20.76 42.27
C SER A 641 -36.11 19.44 41.57
N ALA A 642 -35.43 18.37 41.97
CA ALA A 642 -35.77 17.01 41.53
C ALA A 642 -36.99 16.50 42.31
N ALA A 643 -38.05 16.08 41.61
CA ALA A 643 -39.14 15.32 42.20
C ALA A 643 -38.85 13.82 42.04
N VAL A 644 -38.95 13.04 43.12
CA VAL A 644 -38.92 11.57 43.04
C VAL A 644 -40.34 11.11 42.71
N SER A 645 -40.67 10.98 41.44
CA SER A 645 -41.84 10.20 41.02
C SER A 645 -41.39 8.78 40.70
N LEU A 646 -41.84 7.83 41.52
CA LEU A 646 -41.66 6.38 41.32
C LEU A 646 -42.39 5.89 40.06
#